data_AF-A0A3Q1GKA3-F1
#
_entry.id   AF-A0A3Q1GKA3-F1
#
_cell.length_a   1.000
_cell.length_b   1.000
_cell.length_c   1.000
_cell.angle_alpha   90.00
_cell.angle_beta   90.00
_cell.angle_gamma   90.00
#
_symmetry.space_group_name_H-M   'P 1'
#
loop_
_entity.id
_entity.type
_entity.pdbx_description
1 polymer ?
#
loop_
_entity_poly.entity_id
_entity_poly.type
_entity_poly.pdbx_seq_one_letter_code
_entity_poly.pdbx_strand_id
1 'polypeptide(L)'
;MVAVERSSQQEALCSLKLLRDQFMEERERRDATERALQRLQTEFDQCRSDASVAMETQKKMASDLSEQLEDEKRRHADTQSLLQQAAQSRNEADEAFVGSMNQIRELLKQHGSSGEPAEDAGSRSLSAEVLQLLRTTLSSDQRRLQEADQKVQDLLFASQKLQDENQTLRQLASDQKSQIEESLLVSVQLEEEVTRLRQEASDWSKQSRVLRVELDKERKARMEEVQEINEKHQEESTARLTFLHCLYQRLLAGCVLLQQPQSILGNFTWPELCDVISEQVDQLTSDLQKASDKIAHLQSVYHKKSVCVRELQRSQECVLSRLKESVKRREEAWNSQHLNTVKELQLCRSQCDSLQSLVSSLTSDLTRSRRACSSFCSASVLLGGALRHVLLRLGRLSQQKSLLKRRVEELELLEEEVRRLGDALGAQEEEQEDGGRRSRALRRWRRTVWAVKAVRRWRQLAANTTLLFQVETGGRTVCVCGGSATLEGQDLSDQDEGPAAVCYRLLRSECLSSIILSSMSDLQEALSHSGSAPPHLMSAARSALSRLLEQLLDQSADGVETDTLRLPPRPDVKALVSNLQQHFLLFSQRLHSAEVERRSLRVELANQKRGQRREEDSRRTAASERFHSVCAELREALSREQQAQALIQEQSLQLHTLRQEVDKHSALQTDTQHALSRTTQEVSRKERSLRILGKHLSEVQRQKQQVEEKLQRAEEELSHAHRQQEAVITCVKVAERNCTQVHTHTHTHTHTHTHTHTHT
;
A
#
# COMPACT_ATOMS: atom_id res chain seq x y z
N MET A 1 -61.66 4.03 22.08
CA MET A 1 -61.06 3.17 23.13
C MET A 1 -60.47 1.92 22.49
N VAL A 2 -61.12 0.76 22.47
CA VAL A 2 -60.49 -0.56 22.14
C VAL A 2 -59.51 -0.59 20.97
N ALA A 3 -59.82 0.05 19.83
CA ALA A 3 -58.89 0.10 18.69
C ALA A 3 -57.60 0.93 18.97
N VAL A 4 -57.71 2.03 19.72
CA VAL A 4 -56.60 2.88 20.15
C VAL A 4 -55.77 2.18 21.24
N GLU A 5 -56.43 1.52 22.17
CA GLU A 5 -55.77 0.70 23.23
C GLU A 5 -54.97 -0.47 22.62
N ARG A 6 -55.49 -1.08 21.54
CA ARG A 6 -54.73 -2.08 20.76
C ARG A 6 -53.56 -1.47 20.00
N SER A 7 -53.69 -0.26 19.45
CA SER A 7 -52.57 0.44 18.80
C SER A 7 -51.46 0.74 19.79
N SER A 8 -51.77 1.36 20.93
CA SER A 8 -50.76 1.70 21.94
C SER A 8 -50.13 0.47 22.59
N GLN A 9 -50.87 -0.64 22.76
CA GLN A 9 -50.29 -1.93 23.16
C GLN A 9 -49.35 -2.51 22.09
N GLN A 10 -49.71 -2.43 20.81
CA GLN A 10 -48.85 -2.87 19.70
C GLN A 10 -47.57 -2.04 19.62
N GLU A 11 -47.68 -0.71 19.73
CA GLU A 11 -46.58 0.26 19.74
C GLU A 11 -45.65 0.05 20.95
N ALA A 12 -46.20 -0.20 22.14
CA ALA A 12 -45.41 -0.56 23.33
C ALA A 12 -44.68 -1.90 23.15
N LEU A 13 -45.31 -2.91 22.56
CA LEU A 13 -44.67 -4.21 22.26
C LEU A 13 -43.57 -4.08 21.19
N CYS A 14 -43.74 -3.23 20.18
CA CYS A 14 -42.69 -2.90 19.22
C CYS A 14 -41.52 -2.15 19.88
N SER A 15 -41.81 -1.21 20.77
CA SER A 15 -40.80 -0.46 21.53
C SER A 15 -39.99 -1.36 22.47
N LEU A 16 -40.65 -2.30 23.15
CA LEU A 16 -40.00 -3.30 24.01
C LEU A 16 -39.16 -4.32 23.24
N LYS A 17 -39.50 -4.61 21.97
CA LYS A 17 -38.63 -5.40 21.08
C LYS A 17 -37.38 -4.62 20.70
N LEU A 18 -37.53 -3.40 20.17
CA LEU A 18 -36.40 -2.53 19.83
C LEU A 18 -35.41 -2.33 20.98
N LEU A 19 -35.92 -2.10 22.21
CA LEU A 19 -35.06 -2.00 23.40
C LEU A 19 -34.35 -3.33 23.72
N ARG A 20 -35.03 -4.48 23.59
CA ARG A 20 -34.41 -5.79 23.79
C ARG A 20 -33.31 -6.06 22.77
N ASP A 21 -33.56 -5.75 21.51
CA ASP A 21 -32.62 -5.98 20.41
C ASP A 21 -31.38 -5.07 20.59
N GLN A 22 -31.58 -3.81 20.99
CA GLN A 22 -30.49 -2.90 21.41
C GLN A 22 -29.69 -3.44 22.60
N PHE A 23 -30.34 -3.98 23.64
CA PHE A 23 -29.63 -4.61 24.77
C PHE A 23 -28.85 -5.87 24.37
N MET A 24 -29.30 -6.61 23.35
CA MET A 24 -28.56 -7.75 22.80
C MET A 24 -27.35 -7.30 22.00
N GLU A 25 -27.49 -6.30 21.11
CA GLU A 25 -26.32 -5.72 20.41
C GLU A 25 -25.28 -5.14 21.38
N GLU A 26 -25.73 -4.41 22.41
CA GLU A 26 -24.84 -3.85 23.43
C GLU A 26 -24.13 -4.92 24.25
N ARG A 27 -24.76 -6.08 24.45
CA ARG A 27 -24.11 -7.24 25.06
C ARG A 27 -23.08 -7.85 24.11
N GLU A 28 -23.43 -8.10 22.85
CA GLU A 28 -22.51 -8.66 21.86
C GLU A 28 -21.29 -7.75 21.62
N ARG A 29 -21.48 -6.42 21.64
CA ARG A 29 -20.39 -5.43 21.63
C ARG A 29 -19.48 -5.57 22.85
N ARG A 30 -20.02 -5.69 24.07
CA ARG A 30 -19.24 -5.92 25.30
C ARG A 30 -18.47 -7.23 25.22
N ASP A 31 -19.17 -8.33 24.92
CA ASP A 31 -18.58 -9.66 24.79
C ASP A 31 -17.50 -9.68 23.67
N ALA A 32 -17.61 -8.85 22.63
CA ALA A 32 -16.56 -8.63 21.62
C ALA A 32 -15.37 -7.81 22.15
N THR A 33 -15.61 -6.72 22.89
CA THR A 33 -14.52 -5.93 23.51
C THR A 33 -13.77 -6.71 24.58
N GLU A 34 -14.44 -7.53 25.39
CA GLU A 34 -13.77 -8.39 26.38
C GLU A 34 -12.88 -9.43 25.71
N ARG A 35 -13.33 -10.07 24.61
CA ARG A 35 -12.49 -10.97 23.81
C ARG A 35 -11.32 -10.26 23.12
N ALA A 36 -11.48 -8.99 22.72
CA ALA A 36 -10.38 -8.19 22.16
C ALA A 36 -9.34 -7.84 23.24
N LEU A 37 -9.79 -7.42 24.43
CA LEU A 37 -8.92 -7.16 25.58
C LEU A 37 -8.18 -8.42 26.05
N GLN A 38 -8.85 -9.58 26.09
CA GLN A 38 -8.21 -10.86 26.41
C GLN A 38 -7.11 -11.23 25.41
N ARG A 39 -7.29 -10.97 24.10
CA ARG A 39 -6.25 -11.19 23.08
C ARG A 39 -5.05 -10.27 23.30
N LEU A 40 -5.29 -8.96 23.44
CA LEU A 40 -4.24 -7.98 23.71
C LEU A 40 -3.48 -8.29 25.01
N GLN A 41 -4.17 -8.78 26.04
CA GLN A 41 -3.56 -9.27 27.29
C GLN A 41 -2.62 -10.46 27.00
N THR A 42 -3.07 -11.48 26.26
CA THR A 42 -2.23 -12.63 25.92
C THR A 42 -1.07 -12.29 24.98
N GLU A 43 -1.25 -11.36 24.04
CA GLU A 43 -0.20 -10.87 23.14
C GLU A 43 0.86 -10.07 23.94
N PHE A 44 0.43 -9.23 24.88
CA PHE A 44 1.32 -8.48 25.76
C PHE A 44 2.11 -9.39 26.71
N ASP A 45 1.46 -10.37 27.35
CA ASP A 45 2.15 -11.33 28.23
C ASP A 45 3.08 -12.28 27.45
N GLN A 46 2.76 -12.60 26.18
CA GLN A 46 3.67 -13.29 25.27
C GLN A 46 4.89 -12.43 24.92
N CYS A 47 4.70 -11.18 24.47
CA CYS A 47 5.82 -10.27 24.17
C CYS A 47 6.71 -10.00 25.40
N ARG A 48 6.12 -9.93 26.61
CA ARG A 48 6.85 -9.86 27.88
C ARG A 48 7.69 -11.12 28.12
N SER A 49 7.14 -12.31 27.85
CA SER A 49 7.86 -13.58 27.95
C SER A 49 9.04 -13.62 26.98
N ASP A 50 8.81 -13.30 25.71
CA ASP A 50 9.83 -13.30 24.65
C ASP A 50 10.96 -12.30 24.95
N ALA A 51 10.62 -11.10 25.44
CA ALA A 51 11.60 -10.12 25.89
C ALA A 51 12.43 -10.62 27.09
N SER A 52 11.82 -11.34 28.03
CA SER A 52 12.54 -11.93 29.17
C SER A 52 13.51 -13.04 28.74
N VAL A 53 13.13 -13.86 27.76
CA VAL A 53 13.99 -14.89 27.17
C VAL A 53 15.14 -14.24 26.39
N ALA A 54 14.87 -13.21 25.58
CA ALA A 54 15.90 -12.46 24.86
C ALA A 54 16.93 -11.85 25.81
N MET A 55 16.49 -11.17 26.88
CA MET A 55 17.38 -10.63 27.92
C MET A 55 18.22 -11.72 28.58
N GLU A 56 17.65 -12.89 28.88
CA GLU A 56 18.39 -14.00 29.50
C GLU A 56 19.41 -14.64 28.54
N THR A 57 19.13 -14.67 27.22
CA THR A 57 20.14 -15.06 26.22
C THR A 57 21.27 -14.03 26.09
N GLN A 58 20.97 -12.72 26.17
CA GLN A 58 22.01 -11.69 26.18
C GLN A 58 22.90 -11.78 27.42
N LYS A 59 22.35 -12.01 28.62
CA LYS A 59 23.15 -12.23 29.84
C LYS A 59 24.10 -13.42 29.69
N LYS A 60 23.64 -14.53 29.09
CA LYS A 60 24.47 -15.71 28.83
C LYS A 60 25.61 -15.38 27.87
N MET A 61 25.32 -14.81 26.70
CA MET A 61 26.36 -14.37 25.76
C MET A 61 27.37 -13.38 26.39
N ALA A 62 26.92 -12.48 27.27
CA ALA A 62 27.80 -11.57 28.00
C ALA A 62 28.68 -12.30 29.04
N SER A 63 28.14 -13.31 29.71
CA SER A 63 28.89 -14.20 30.61
C SER A 63 29.95 -15.00 29.85
N ASP A 64 29.55 -15.63 28.73
CA ASP A 64 30.43 -16.45 27.89
C ASP A 64 31.59 -15.61 27.31
N LEU A 65 31.32 -14.37 26.88
CA LEU A 65 32.33 -13.41 26.43
C LEU A 65 33.23 -12.93 27.57
N SER A 66 32.69 -12.77 28.79
CA SER A 66 33.50 -12.42 29.97
C SER A 66 34.42 -13.57 30.40
N GLU A 67 33.98 -14.82 30.29
CA GLU A 67 34.82 -16.00 30.55
C GLU A 67 35.94 -16.10 29.52
N GLN A 68 35.63 -15.95 28.23
CA GLN A 68 36.64 -15.89 27.15
C GLN A 68 37.66 -14.76 27.37
N LEU A 69 37.23 -13.60 27.87
CA LEU A 69 38.13 -12.48 28.18
C LEU A 69 39.07 -12.76 29.36
N GLU A 70 38.60 -13.44 30.42
CA GLU A 70 39.48 -13.87 31.51
C GLU A 70 40.46 -14.98 31.06
N ASP A 71 40.02 -15.87 30.16
CA ASP A 71 40.88 -16.90 29.58
C ASP A 71 41.97 -16.33 28.65
N GLU A 72 41.67 -15.30 27.86
CA GLU A 72 42.68 -14.57 27.10
C GLU A 72 43.65 -13.79 28.01
N LYS A 73 43.19 -13.22 29.13
CA LYS A 73 44.08 -12.61 30.14
C LYS A 73 45.05 -13.64 30.74
N ARG A 74 44.58 -14.86 31.04
CA ARG A 74 45.42 -15.98 31.53
C ARG A 74 46.47 -16.35 30.48
N ARG A 75 46.05 -16.61 29.23
CA ARG A 75 46.97 -16.92 28.11
C ARG A 75 48.00 -15.82 27.92
N HIS A 76 47.60 -14.55 28.03
CA HIS A 76 48.54 -13.44 27.91
C HIS A 76 49.57 -13.42 29.04
N ALA A 77 49.15 -13.63 30.30
CA ALA A 77 50.06 -13.76 31.44
C ALA A 77 51.03 -14.95 31.29
N ASP A 78 50.56 -16.09 30.79
CA ASP A 78 51.40 -17.25 30.48
C ASP A 78 52.46 -16.90 29.42
N THR A 79 52.06 -16.25 28.31
CA THR A 79 53.01 -15.80 27.28
C THR A 79 54.01 -14.77 27.80
N GLN A 80 53.59 -13.88 28.70
CA GLN A 80 54.47 -12.91 29.35
C GLN A 80 55.51 -13.60 30.23
N SER A 81 55.13 -14.66 30.96
CA SER A 81 56.08 -15.46 31.76
C SER A 81 57.09 -16.21 30.89
N LEU A 82 56.66 -16.76 29.76
CA LEU A 82 57.54 -17.45 28.79
C LEU A 82 58.53 -16.47 28.13
N LEU A 83 58.08 -15.25 27.79
CA LEU A 83 58.97 -14.18 27.31
C LEU A 83 59.97 -13.74 28.38
N GLN A 84 59.57 -13.71 29.66
CA GLN A 84 60.47 -13.38 30.77
C GLN A 84 61.53 -14.47 31.00
N GLN A 85 61.16 -15.75 30.88
CA GLN A 85 62.11 -16.87 30.91
C GLN A 85 63.07 -16.86 29.71
N ALA A 86 62.59 -16.52 28.51
CA ALA A 86 63.42 -16.37 27.31
C ALA A 86 64.38 -15.17 27.40
N ALA A 87 64.01 -14.11 28.13
CA ALA A 87 64.91 -13.01 28.44
C ALA A 87 65.98 -13.40 29.48
N GLN A 88 65.64 -14.24 30.47
CA GLN A 88 66.60 -14.77 31.45
C GLN A 88 67.65 -15.67 30.79
N SER A 89 67.24 -16.66 29.99
CA SER A 89 68.19 -17.55 29.30
C SER A 89 69.04 -16.84 28.24
N ARG A 90 68.54 -15.74 27.66
CA ARG A 90 69.37 -14.83 26.85
C ARG A 90 70.47 -14.17 27.70
N ASN A 91 70.13 -13.61 28.86
CA ASN A 91 71.12 -12.98 29.74
C ASN A 91 72.18 -13.99 30.21
N GLU A 92 71.78 -15.21 30.56
CA GLU A 92 72.68 -16.32 30.92
C GLU A 92 73.64 -16.67 29.76
N ALA A 93 73.16 -16.67 28.51
CA ALA A 93 73.99 -16.90 27.32
C ALA A 93 74.95 -15.72 27.03
N ASP A 94 74.50 -14.48 27.23
CA ASP A 94 75.33 -13.27 27.10
C ASP A 94 76.41 -13.22 28.20
N GLU A 95 76.11 -13.65 29.44
CA GLU A 95 77.10 -13.84 30.51
C GLU A 95 78.11 -14.96 30.19
N ALA A 96 77.65 -16.10 29.68
CA ALA A 96 78.53 -17.19 29.25
C ALA A 96 79.50 -16.75 28.14
N PHE A 97 79.02 -15.94 27.18
CA PHE A 97 79.84 -15.33 26.14
C PHE A 97 80.91 -14.38 26.71
N VAL A 98 80.57 -13.54 27.69
CA VAL A 98 81.53 -12.72 28.43
C VAL A 98 82.57 -13.60 29.17
N GLY A 99 82.14 -14.72 29.73
CA GLY A 99 83.02 -15.75 30.31
C GLY A 99 84.06 -16.26 29.31
N SER A 100 83.64 -16.69 28.12
CA SER A 100 84.55 -17.14 27.06
C SER A 100 85.49 -16.03 26.58
N MET A 101 85.01 -14.79 26.45
CA MET A 101 85.85 -13.64 26.07
C MET A 101 86.91 -13.30 27.13
N ASN A 102 86.64 -13.55 28.41
CA ASN A 102 87.64 -13.44 29.47
C ASN A 102 88.65 -14.60 29.43
N GLN A 103 88.24 -15.83 29.16
CA GLN A 103 89.16 -16.96 28.96
C GLN A 103 90.14 -16.71 27.79
N ILE A 104 89.66 -16.18 26.67
CA ILE A 104 90.51 -15.77 25.53
C ILE A 104 91.50 -14.67 25.95
N ARG A 105 91.07 -13.70 26.77
CA ARG A 105 91.94 -12.65 27.32
C ARG A 105 93.02 -13.21 28.25
N GLU A 106 92.69 -14.18 29.09
CA GLU A 106 93.65 -14.86 29.97
C GLU A 106 94.68 -15.68 29.17
N LEU A 107 94.28 -16.41 28.13
CA LEU A 107 95.19 -17.12 27.23
C LEU A 107 96.16 -16.17 26.50
N LEU A 108 95.66 -15.01 26.04
CA LEU A 108 96.50 -13.97 25.43
C LEU A 108 97.51 -13.36 26.42
N LYS A 109 97.15 -13.18 27.70
CA LYS A 109 98.10 -12.76 28.75
C LYS A 109 99.18 -13.82 28.99
N GLN A 110 98.82 -15.11 29.04
CA GLN A 110 99.76 -16.21 29.28
C GLN A 110 100.85 -16.29 28.20
N HIS A 111 100.50 -16.06 26.94
CA HIS A 111 101.50 -15.91 25.86
C HIS A 111 102.30 -14.61 25.95
N GLY A 112 101.70 -13.51 26.43
CA GLY A 112 102.42 -12.25 26.64
C GLY A 112 103.53 -12.29 27.70
N SER A 113 103.55 -13.32 28.56
CA SER A 113 104.57 -13.53 29.61
C SER A 113 105.72 -14.47 29.23
N SER A 114 105.76 -15.03 28.01
CA SER A 114 106.85 -15.89 27.55
C SER A 114 107.57 -15.27 26.35
N GLY A 115 108.62 -14.50 26.64
CA GLY A 115 109.37 -13.72 25.65
C GLY A 115 110.88 -13.97 25.71
N GLU A 116 111.34 -15.06 25.10
CA GLU A 116 112.73 -15.19 24.62
C GLU A 116 112.75 -15.49 23.11
N PRO A 117 113.75 -15.00 22.37
CA PRO A 117 113.82 -15.16 20.92
C PRO A 117 114.50 -16.48 20.53
N ALA A 118 113.77 -17.37 19.85
CA ALA A 118 114.34 -18.50 19.14
C ALA A 118 113.89 -18.45 17.66
N GLU A 119 114.84 -18.47 16.74
CA GLU A 119 114.57 -18.71 15.33
C GLU A 119 114.31 -20.21 15.12
N ASP A 120 113.12 -20.58 14.64
CA ASP A 120 113.03 -21.62 13.61
C ASP A 120 111.69 -21.57 12.84
N ALA A 121 111.63 -22.25 11.70
CA ALA A 121 110.52 -22.17 10.76
C ALA A 121 109.27 -22.97 11.19
N GLY A 122 108.18 -22.26 11.55
CA GLY A 122 106.86 -22.90 11.77
C GLY A 122 105.72 -21.99 12.26
N SER A 123 106.03 -20.86 12.90
CA SER A 123 105.10 -20.03 13.69
C SER A 123 103.98 -19.27 12.94
N ARG A 124 103.69 -19.61 11.68
CA ARG A 124 102.61 -18.99 10.87
C ARG A 124 101.23 -19.62 11.02
N SER A 125 101.09 -20.84 11.55
CA SER A 125 99.77 -21.48 11.75
C SER A 125 98.99 -20.82 12.89
N LEU A 126 99.53 -20.87 14.12
CA LEU A 126 98.82 -20.50 15.34
C LEU A 126 98.29 -19.06 15.35
N SER A 127 99.06 -18.09 14.83
CA SER A 127 98.59 -16.69 14.74
C SER A 127 97.52 -16.50 13.65
N ALA A 128 97.60 -17.24 12.54
CA ALA A 128 96.57 -17.24 11.51
C ALA A 128 95.28 -17.91 12.01
N GLU A 129 95.39 -19.03 12.73
CA GLU A 129 94.27 -19.77 13.33
C GLU A 129 93.55 -18.91 14.39
N VAL A 130 94.28 -18.23 15.29
CA VAL A 130 93.69 -17.31 16.27
C VAL A 130 93.02 -16.11 15.59
N LEU A 131 93.63 -15.53 14.55
CA LEU A 131 93.01 -14.44 13.78
C LEU A 131 91.79 -14.90 12.97
N GLN A 132 91.80 -16.13 12.44
CA GLN A 132 90.69 -16.71 11.71
C GLN A 132 89.53 -17.08 12.64
N LEU A 133 89.81 -17.58 13.85
CA LEU A 133 88.83 -17.80 14.90
C LEU A 133 88.20 -16.49 15.39
N LEU A 134 89.01 -15.46 15.67
CA LEU A 134 88.52 -14.12 16.01
C LEU A 134 87.65 -13.52 14.89
N ARG A 135 87.98 -13.80 13.62
CA ARG A 135 87.20 -13.33 12.47
C ARG A 135 85.87 -14.07 12.34
N THR A 136 85.84 -15.38 12.60
CA THR A 136 84.59 -16.15 12.56
C THR A 136 83.68 -15.80 13.74
N THR A 137 84.22 -15.67 14.97
CA THR A 137 83.42 -15.22 16.13
C THR A 137 82.85 -13.83 15.91
N LEU A 138 83.66 -12.81 15.58
CA LEU A 138 83.17 -11.46 15.29
C LEU A 138 82.10 -11.45 14.18
N SER A 139 82.24 -12.26 13.12
CA SER A 139 81.23 -12.36 12.05
C SER A 139 79.95 -13.11 12.44
N SER A 140 80.01 -13.91 13.51
CA SER A 140 78.87 -14.58 14.13
C SER A 140 78.17 -13.62 15.08
N ASP A 141 78.94 -12.99 15.97
CA ASP A 141 78.45 -12.05 16.99
C ASP A 141 77.80 -10.82 16.35
N GLN A 142 78.41 -10.25 15.30
CA GLN A 142 77.83 -9.15 14.52
C GLN A 142 76.49 -9.54 13.87
N ARG A 143 76.34 -10.79 13.42
CA ARG A 143 75.09 -11.30 12.84
C ARG A 143 74.03 -11.52 13.91
N ARG A 144 74.39 -12.17 15.04
CA ARG A 144 73.48 -12.31 16.19
C ARG A 144 72.99 -10.96 16.69
N LEU A 145 73.86 -9.95 16.69
CA LEU A 145 73.51 -8.59 17.12
C LEU A 145 72.53 -7.93 16.13
N GLN A 146 72.76 -8.04 14.82
CA GLN A 146 71.81 -7.57 13.79
C GLN A 146 70.45 -8.30 13.87
N GLU A 147 70.45 -9.62 14.07
CA GLU A 147 69.22 -10.39 14.27
C GLU A 147 68.48 -10.01 15.55
N ALA A 148 69.21 -9.69 16.64
CA ALA A 148 68.62 -9.22 17.88
C ALA A 148 68.04 -7.81 17.74
N ASP A 149 68.72 -6.92 17.01
CA ASP A 149 68.26 -5.54 16.76
C ASP A 149 66.99 -5.52 15.90
N GLN A 150 66.92 -6.37 14.85
CA GLN A 150 65.69 -6.58 14.08
C GLN A 150 64.55 -7.10 14.96
N LYS A 151 64.79 -8.12 15.80
CA LYS A 151 63.78 -8.65 16.73
C LYS A 151 63.29 -7.59 17.72
N VAL A 152 64.16 -6.66 18.15
CA VAL A 152 63.76 -5.52 18.99
C VAL A 152 62.89 -4.51 18.21
N GLN A 153 63.24 -4.19 16.96
CA GLN A 153 62.40 -3.33 16.11
C GLN A 153 61.01 -3.94 15.84
N ASP A 154 60.95 -5.24 15.55
CA ASP A 154 59.70 -5.98 15.34
C ASP A 154 58.82 -5.98 16.61
N LEU A 155 59.43 -6.17 17.78
CA LEU A 155 58.74 -6.10 19.08
C LEU A 155 58.28 -4.67 19.44
N LEU A 156 59.07 -3.65 19.11
CA LEU A 156 58.65 -2.24 19.30
C LEU A 156 57.46 -1.89 18.41
N PHE A 157 57.45 -2.34 17.15
CA PHE A 157 56.30 -2.16 16.25
C PHE A 157 55.06 -2.91 16.74
N ALA A 158 55.21 -4.14 17.25
CA ALA A 158 54.12 -4.89 17.86
C ALA A 158 53.57 -4.21 19.13
N SER A 159 54.46 -3.69 19.99
CA SER A 159 54.09 -2.93 21.20
C SER A 159 53.32 -1.65 20.86
N GLN A 160 53.80 -0.87 19.88
CA GLN A 160 53.13 0.33 19.38
C GLN A 160 51.70 0.01 18.91
N LYS A 161 51.53 -1.06 18.10
CA LYS A 161 50.22 -1.51 17.62
C LYS A 161 49.29 -1.95 18.76
N LEU A 162 49.81 -2.68 19.75
CA LEU A 162 49.04 -3.08 20.93
C LEU A 162 48.65 -1.87 21.82
N GLN A 163 49.48 -0.83 21.85
CA GLN A 163 49.19 0.43 22.54
C GLN A 163 48.08 1.23 21.82
N ASP A 164 48.07 1.24 20.50
CA ASP A 164 47.00 1.87 19.69
C ASP A 164 45.68 1.08 19.83
N GLU A 165 45.73 -0.25 19.78
CA GLU A 165 44.57 -1.11 20.01
C GLU A 165 44.00 -0.90 21.43
N ASN A 166 44.86 -0.81 22.46
CA ASN A 166 44.46 -0.45 23.83
C ASN A 166 43.80 0.94 23.93
N GLN A 167 44.24 1.93 23.14
CA GLN A 167 43.60 3.25 23.11
C GLN A 167 42.19 3.17 22.51
N THR A 168 42.02 2.43 21.40
CA THR A 168 40.68 2.25 20.79
C THR A 168 39.73 1.46 21.70
N LEU A 169 40.22 0.45 22.44
CA LEU A 169 39.41 -0.29 23.40
C LEU A 169 38.99 0.58 24.60
N ARG A 170 39.85 1.50 25.07
CA ARG A 170 39.49 2.46 26.12
C ARG A 170 38.44 3.48 25.66
N GLN A 171 38.51 3.93 24.41
CA GLN A 171 37.49 4.79 23.79
C GLN A 171 36.14 4.05 23.68
N LEU A 172 36.14 2.84 23.12
CA LEU A 172 34.91 2.03 23.05
C LEU A 172 34.31 1.75 24.45
N ALA A 173 35.14 1.56 25.48
CA ALA A 173 34.67 1.40 26.85
C ALA A 173 34.10 2.70 27.47
N SER A 174 34.65 3.89 27.14
CA SER A 174 34.03 5.16 27.55
C SER A 174 32.72 5.43 26.83
N ASP A 175 32.64 5.12 25.54
CA ASP A 175 31.46 5.36 24.71
C ASP A 175 30.31 4.40 25.09
N GLN A 176 30.62 3.14 25.39
CA GLN A 176 29.67 2.19 25.98
C GLN A 176 29.20 2.67 27.36
N LYS A 177 30.11 3.21 28.19
CA LYS A 177 29.74 3.73 29.50
C LYS A 177 28.76 4.91 29.38
N SER A 178 29.03 5.89 28.51
CA SER A 178 28.11 7.03 28.33
C SER A 178 26.76 6.60 27.77
N GLN A 179 26.72 5.66 26.82
CA GLN A 179 25.46 5.08 26.33
C GLN A 179 24.66 4.36 27.43
N ILE A 180 25.34 3.67 28.36
CA ILE A 180 24.68 3.07 29.53
C ILE A 180 24.12 4.17 30.44
N GLU A 181 24.90 5.21 30.78
CA GLU A 181 24.45 6.34 31.61
C GLU A 181 23.27 7.10 30.98
N GLU A 182 23.28 7.32 29.66
CA GLU A 182 22.15 7.89 28.88
C GLU A 182 20.91 6.98 28.93
N SER A 183 21.07 5.67 28.71
CA SER A 183 19.95 4.72 28.74
C SER A 183 19.31 4.58 30.13
N LEU A 184 20.12 4.71 31.19
CA LEU A 184 19.63 4.75 32.58
C LEU A 184 18.84 6.04 32.86
N LEU A 185 19.31 7.19 32.38
CA LEU A 185 18.59 8.46 32.51
C LEU A 185 17.23 8.42 31.80
N VAL A 186 17.17 7.89 30.57
CA VAL A 186 15.92 7.69 29.84
C VAL A 186 15.00 6.68 30.54
N SER A 187 15.56 5.63 31.14
CA SER A 187 14.77 4.65 31.93
C SER A 187 14.11 5.30 33.15
N VAL A 188 14.84 6.15 33.90
CA VAL A 188 14.28 6.90 35.04
C VAL A 188 13.18 7.86 34.59
N GLN A 189 13.39 8.60 33.48
CA GLN A 189 12.35 9.48 32.92
C GLN A 189 11.08 8.70 32.53
N LEU A 190 11.22 7.51 31.95
CA LEU A 190 10.09 6.64 31.62
C LEU A 190 9.38 6.10 32.87
N GLU A 191 10.10 5.82 33.96
CA GLU A 191 9.48 5.46 35.25
C GLU A 191 8.73 6.64 35.89
N GLU A 192 9.27 7.86 35.81
CA GLU A 192 8.60 9.09 36.24
C GLU A 192 7.30 9.32 35.45
N GLU A 193 7.36 9.27 34.11
CA GLU A 193 6.17 9.36 33.23
C GLU A 193 5.12 8.28 33.57
N VAL A 194 5.55 7.02 33.75
CA VAL A 194 4.66 5.91 34.12
C VAL A 194 4.02 6.12 35.50
N THR A 195 4.74 6.69 36.48
CA THR A 195 4.14 7.00 37.78
C THR A 195 3.17 8.18 37.71
N ARG A 196 3.44 9.21 36.89
CA ARG A 196 2.49 10.31 36.64
C ARG A 196 1.21 9.80 35.99
N LEU A 197 1.31 9.02 34.93
CA LEU A 197 0.14 8.43 34.24
C LEU A 197 -0.68 7.49 35.15
N ARG A 198 -0.03 6.74 36.06
CA ARG A 198 -0.73 5.95 37.09
C ARG A 198 -1.49 6.84 38.08
N GLN A 199 -0.91 7.96 38.49
CA GLN A 199 -1.57 8.92 39.39
C GLN A 199 -2.79 9.55 38.71
N GLU A 200 -2.63 10.06 37.48
CA GLU A 200 -3.70 10.61 36.65
C GLU A 200 -4.86 9.61 36.47
N ALA A 201 -4.55 8.35 36.12
CA ALA A 201 -5.57 7.29 36.00
C ALA A 201 -6.28 7.02 37.34
N SER A 202 -5.58 7.14 38.47
CA SER A 202 -6.19 7.02 39.80
C SER A 202 -7.17 8.18 40.08
N ASP A 203 -6.85 9.39 39.61
CA ASP A 203 -7.69 10.58 39.83
C ASP A 203 -8.90 10.62 38.90
N TRP A 204 -8.76 10.23 37.63
CA TRP A 204 -9.89 9.98 36.74
C TRP A 204 -10.83 8.89 37.28
N SER A 205 -10.29 7.84 37.89
CA SER A 205 -11.09 6.79 38.56
C SER A 205 -11.87 7.34 39.77
N LYS A 206 -11.24 8.19 40.60
CA LYS A 206 -11.91 8.88 41.71
C LYS A 206 -13.03 9.80 41.19
N GLN A 207 -12.77 10.62 40.16
CA GLN A 207 -13.77 11.51 39.56
C GLN A 207 -14.94 10.73 38.95
N SER A 208 -14.68 9.66 38.20
CA SER A 208 -15.72 8.78 37.64
C SER A 208 -16.60 8.16 38.73
N ARG A 209 -16.02 7.81 39.89
CA ARG A 209 -16.76 7.32 41.06
C ARG A 209 -17.62 8.41 41.71
N VAL A 210 -17.12 9.64 41.83
CA VAL A 210 -17.88 10.80 42.36
C VAL A 210 -19.07 11.10 41.47
N LEU A 211 -18.85 11.31 40.16
CA LEU A 211 -19.90 11.61 39.18
C LEU A 211 -20.99 10.52 39.13
N ARG A 212 -20.61 9.24 39.32
CA ARG A 212 -21.57 8.13 39.41
C ARG A 212 -22.45 8.21 40.66
N VAL A 213 -21.85 8.55 41.81
CA VAL A 213 -22.60 8.75 43.07
C VAL A 213 -23.50 9.99 42.99
N GLU A 214 -23.10 11.03 42.27
CA GLU A 214 -23.93 12.22 42.03
C GLU A 214 -25.10 11.92 41.08
N LEU A 215 -24.84 11.21 39.98
CA LEU A 215 -25.88 10.74 39.06
C LEU A 215 -26.91 9.84 39.76
N ASP A 216 -26.47 8.93 40.64
CA ASP A 216 -27.36 8.05 41.41
C ASP A 216 -28.06 8.75 42.58
N LYS A 217 -27.62 9.95 43.00
CA LYS A 217 -28.38 10.85 43.89
C LYS A 217 -29.46 11.60 43.12
N GLU A 218 -29.10 12.23 42.00
CA GLU A 218 -30.05 12.95 41.13
C GLU A 218 -31.18 12.01 40.68
N ARG A 219 -30.85 10.78 40.27
CA ARG A 219 -31.85 9.74 39.93
C ARG A 219 -32.83 9.44 41.07
N LYS A 220 -32.39 9.44 42.34
CA LYS A 220 -33.26 9.21 43.50
C LYS A 220 -34.16 10.42 43.75
N ALA A 221 -33.59 11.62 43.76
CA ALA A 221 -34.36 12.86 43.87
C ALA A 221 -35.43 12.97 42.77
N ARG A 222 -35.12 12.58 41.52
CA ARG A 222 -36.11 12.53 40.42
C ARG A 222 -37.19 11.46 40.60
N MET A 223 -36.88 10.30 41.19
CA MET A 223 -37.92 9.32 41.54
C MET A 223 -38.82 9.84 42.67
N GLU A 224 -38.24 10.50 43.67
CA GLU A 224 -38.96 11.11 44.79
C GLU A 224 -39.87 12.27 44.31
N GLU A 225 -39.38 13.18 43.46
CA GLU A 225 -40.18 14.22 42.79
C GLU A 225 -41.36 13.63 41.99
N VAL A 226 -41.10 12.61 41.17
CA VAL A 226 -42.13 11.97 40.34
C VAL A 226 -43.17 11.25 41.19
N GLN A 227 -42.76 10.62 42.30
CA GLN A 227 -43.69 10.00 43.25
C GLN A 227 -44.56 11.06 43.93
N GLU A 228 -43.99 12.17 44.42
CA GLU A 228 -44.75 13.25 45.06
C GLU A 228 -45.77 13.89 44.10
N ILE A 229 -45.41 14.07 42.82
CA ILE A 229 -46.32 14.55 41.77
C ILE A 229 -47.45 13.55 41.52
N ASN A 230 -47.16 12.25 41.49
CA ASN A 230 -48.15 11.20 41.29
C ASN A 230 -49.12 11.08 42.49
N GLU A 231 -48.62 11.22 43.72
CA GLU A 231 -49.43 11.24 44.94
C GLU A 231 -50.38 12.45 44.95
N LYS A 232 -49.89 13.66 44.66
CA LYS A 232 -50.72 14.88 44.50
C LYS A 232 -51.78 14.73 43.39
N HIS A 233 -51.42 14.10 42.27
CA HIS A 233 -52.38 13.84 41.19
C HIS A 233 -53.49 12.85 41.63
N GLN A 234 -53.11 11.82 42.40
CA GLN A 234 -54.05 10.86 42.96
C GLN A 234 -54.99 11.54 43.96
N GLU A 235 -54.48 12.37 44.88
CA GLU A 235 -55.28 13.19 45.80
C GLU A 235 -56.27 14.08 45.04
N GLU A 236 -55.81 14.85 44.05
CA GLU A 236 -56.67 15.67 43.19
C GLU A 236 -57.77 14.85 42.50
N SER A 237 -57.45 13.64 42.02
CA SER A 237 -58.44 12.77 41.38
C SER A 237 -59.55 12.36 42.37
N THR A 238 -59.20 12.04 43.62
CA THR A 238 -60.18 11.70 44.66
C THR A 238 -60.99 12.91 45.13
N ALA A 239 -60.39 14.10 45.20
CA ALA A 239 -61.07 15.35 45.49
C ALA A 239 -62.10 15.71 44.40
N ARG A 240 -61.74 15.50 43.12
CA ARG A 240 -62.67 15.69 41.99
C ARG A 240 -63.81 14.67 42.00
N LEU A 241 -63.53 13.40 42.31
CA LEU A 241 -64.54 12.34 42.42
C LEU A 241 -65.51 12.58 43.59
N THR A 242 -65.01 12.96 44.77
CA THR A 242 -65.85 13.30 45.93
C THR A 242 -66.66 14.57 45.70
N PHE A 243 -66.09 15.59 45.05
CA PHE A 243 -66.84 16.79 44.63
C PHE A 243 -68.00 16.44 43.66
N LEU A 244 -67.76 15.59 42.67
CA LEU A 244 -68.80 15.11 41.75
C LEU A 244 -69.88 14.30 42.48
N HIS A 245 -69.50 13.46 43.45
CA HIS A 245 -70.45 12.72 44.28
C HIS A 245 -71.31 13.67 45.14
N CYS A 246 -70.71 14.68 45.77
CA CYS A 246 -71.41 15.71 46.52
C CYS A 246 -72.33 16.58 45.64
N LEU A 247 -71.93 16.91 44.41
CA LEU A 247 -72.81 17.57 43.43
C LEU A 247 -74.00 16.68 43.05
N TYR A 248 -73.77 15.39 42.81
CA TYR A 248 -74.82 14.43 42.49
C TYR A 248 -75.84 14.29 43.64
N GLN A 249 -75.37 14.16 44.88
CA GLN A 249 -76.23 14.18 46.08
C GLN A 249 -77.00 15.51 46.22
N ARG A 250 -76.35 16.66 45.98
CA ARG A 250 -77.01 17.98 46.02
C ARG A 250 -78.03 18.17 44.90
N LEU A 251 -77.84 17.58 43.73
CA LEU A 251 -78.82 17.56 42.65
C LEU A 251 -80.04 16.71 43.03
N LEU A 252 -79.82 15.53 43.61
CA LEU A 252 -80.91 14.68 44.12
C LEU A 252 -81.72 15.37 45.23
N ALA A 253 -81.08 16.14 46.11
CA ALA A 253 -81.74 16.91 47.18
C ALA A 253 -82.35 18.26 46.70
N GLY A 254 -81.81 18.85 45.64
CA GLY A 254 -82.10 20.23 45.23
C GLY A 254 -83.39 20.44 44.43
N CYS A 255 -84.04 19.37 43.97
CA CYS A 255 -85.20 19.42 43.07
C CYS A 255 -86.53 19.94 43.68
N VAL A 256 -86.51 20.63 44.82
CA VAL A 256 -87.73 20.93 45.62
C VAL A 256 -87.98 22.42 45.89
N LEU A 257 -86.95 23.29 45.98
CA LEU A 257 -87.14 24.69 46.40
C LEU A 257 -86.38 25.72 45.55
N LEU A 258 -87.13 26.47 44.74
CA LEU A 258 -86.74 27.79 44.22
C LEU A 258 -87.70 28.83 44.82
N GLN A 259 -87.18 29.73 45.64
CA GLN A 259 -87.95 30.82 46.25
C GLN A 259 -87.50 32.18 45.67
N GLN A 260 -88.43 33.10 45.47
CA GLN A 260 -88.14 34.43 44.90
C GLN A 260 -87.39 35.32 45.92
N PRO A 261 -86.41 36.14 45.48
CA PRO A 261 -85.79 37.15 46.33
C PRO A 261 -86.78 38.29 46.63
N GLN A 262 -86.84 38.72 47.89
CA GLN A 262 -87.67 39.86 48.32
C GLN A 262 -86.94 41.19 48.09
N SER A 263 -87.69 42.26 47.81
CA SER A 263 -87.16 43.59 47.48
C SER A 263 -86.73 44.37 48.72
N ILE A 264 -85.45 44.72 48.82
CA ILE A 264 -84.86 45.48 49.94
C ILE A 264 -85.01 47.01 49.73
N LEU A 265 -86.26 47.47 49.54
CA LEU A 265 -86.58 48.89 49.37
C LEU A 265 -87.67 49.30 50.36
N GLY A 266 -87.23 49.79 51.52
CA GLY A 266 -88.07 50.44 52.52
C GLY A 266 -88.25 51.94 52.24
N ASN A 267 -89.13 52.58 53.01
CA ASN A 267 -89.52 53.97 52.82
C ASN A 267 -88.42 54.96 53.29
N PHE A 268 -87.53 55.36 52.39
CA PHE A 268 -86.66 56.52 52.60
C PHE A 268 -87.43 57.83 52.41
N THR A 269 -87.09 58.88 53.15
CA THR A 269 -87.52 60.24 52.79
C THR A 269 -86.64 60.80 51.65
N TRP A 270 -87.18 61.75 50.89
CA TRP A 270 -86.48 62.29 49.72
C TRP A 270 -85.11 62.93 50.04
N PRO A 271 -84.92 63.69 51.15
CA PRO A 271 -83.60 64.20 51.51
C PRO A 271 -82.57 63.10 51.77
N GLU A 272 -82.90 62.10 52.61
CA GLU A 272 -82.01 60.98 52.93
C GLU A 272 -81.57 60.22 51.67
N LEU A 273 -82.49 60.06 50.71
CA LEU A 273 -82.19 59.42 49.42
C LEU A 273 -81.30 60.30 48.52
N CYS A 274 -81.44 61.63 48.57
CA CYS A 274 -80.52 62.56 47.90
C CYS A 274 -79.12 62.57 48.55
N ASP A 275 -79.04 62.51 49.87
CA ASP A 275 -77.77 62.48 50.62
C ASP A 275 -77.02 61.18 50.33
N VAL A 276 -77.69 60.02 50.42
CA VAL A 276 -77.11 58.71 50.07
C VAL A 276 -76.68 58.65 48.59
N ILE A 277 -77.46 59.23 47.66
CA ILE A 277 -77.04 59.32 46.26
C ILE A 277 -75.81 60.22 46.12
N SER A 278 -75.71 61.32 46.87
CA SER A 278 -74.57 62.23 46.82
C SER A 278 -73.30 61.57 47.37
N GLU A 279 -73.36 60.90 48.52
CA GLU A 279 -72.25 60.11 49.06
C GLU A 279 -71.79 59.01 48.09
N GLN A 280 -72.73 58.31 47.43
CA GLN A 280 -72.38 57.30 46.43
C GLN A 280 -71.74 57.91 45.18
N VAL A 281 -72.19 59.09 44.73
CA VAL A 281 -71.59 59.82 43.60
C VAL A 281 -70.18 60.32 43.96
N ASP A 282 -69.97 60.86 45.16
CA ASP A 282 -68.67 61.32 45.62
C ASP A 282 -67.70 60.15 45.84
N GLN A 283 -68.16 59.02 46.40
CA GLN A 283 -67.36 57.80 46.53
C GLN A 283 -66.97 57.23 45.16
N LEU A 284 -67.92 57.13 44.22
CA LEU A 284 -67.65 56.69 42.85
C LEU A 284 -66.69 57.63 42.11
N THR A 285 -66.80 58.94 42.34
CA THR A 285 -65.88 59.95 41.77
C THR A 285 -64.48 59.83 42.38
N SER A 286 -64.39 59.61 43.68
CA SER A 286 -63.15 59.35 44.42
C SER A 286 -62.44 58.09 43.91
N ASP A 287 -63.18 56.99 43.72
CA ASP A 287 -62.62 55.73 43.23
C ASP A 287 -62.31 55.77 41.72
N LEU A 288 -63.07 56.54 40.93
CA LEU A 288 -62.73 56.84 39.53
C LEU A 288 -61.42 57.64 39.43
N GLN A 289 -61.20 58.64 40.29
CA GLN A 289 -59.94 59.38 40.32
C GLN A 289 -58.78 58.46 40.74
N LYS A 290 -58.92 57.67 41.80
CA LYS A 290 -57.92 56.66 42.20
C LYS A 290 -57.62 55.65 41.10
N ALA A 291 -58.62 55.30 40.27
CA ALA A 291 -58.43 54.44 39.10
C ALA A 291 -57.65 55.17 37.98
N SER A 292 -57.97 56.44 37.72
CA SER A 292 -57.25 57.31 36.79
C SER A 292 -55.76 57.44 37.16
N ASP A 293 -55.46 57.72 38.43
CA ASP A 293 -54.10 57.86 38.94
C ASP A 293 -53.31 56.54 38.81
N LYS A 294 -53.95 55.40 39.09
CA LYS A 294 -53.38 54.05 38.86
C LYS A 294 -53.11 53.80 37.38
N ILE A 295 -54.00 54.21 36.48
CA ILE A 295 -53.80 54.09 35.03
C ILE A 295 -52.62 54.95 34.58
N ALA A 296 -52.51 56.21 35.04
CA ALA A 296 -51.39 57.09 34.73
C ALA A 296 -50.04 56.52 35.25
N HIS A 297 -50.04 55.95 36.46
CA HIS A 297 -48.86 55.25 36.98
C HIS A 297 -48.46 54.04 36.13
N LEU A 298 -49.43 53.18 35.77
CA LEU A 298 -49.19 52.00 34.92
C LEU A 298 -48.70 52.40 33.51
N GLN A 299 -49.22 53.49 32.93
CA GLN A 299 -48.73 54.05 31.68
C GLN A 299 -47.27 54.54 31.80
N SER A 300 -46.91 55.20 32.91
CA SER A 300 -45.52 55.62 33.19
C SER A 300 -44.57 54.42 33.32
N VAL A 301 -44.98 53.37 34.04
CA VAL A 301 -44.20 52.13 34.19
C VAL A 301 -44.09 51.39 32.86
N TYR A 302 -45.16 51.32 32.06
CA TYR A 302 -45.13 50.74 30.71
C TYR A 302 -44.19 51.51 29.78
N HIS A 303 -44.21 52.85 29.82
CA HIS A 303 -43.30 53.68 29.03
C HIS A 303 -41.83 53.47 29.43
N LYS A 304 -41.52 53.43 30.73
CA LYS A 304 -40.17 53.13 31.22
C LYS A 304 -39.69 51.74 30.77
N LYS A 305 -40.56 50.72 30.84
CA LYS A 305 -40.27 49.38 30.34
C LYS A 305 -40.05 49.37 28.81
N SER A 306 -40.85 50.10 28.04
CA SER A 306 -40.70 50.16 26.57
C SER A 306 -39.47 50.95 26.11
N VAL A 307 -38.96 51.91 26.90
CA VAL A 307 -37.66 52.54 26.68
C VAL A 307 -36.54 51.53 26.94
N CYS A 308 -36.50 50.90 28.12
CA CYS A 308 -35.49 49.90 28.48
C CYS A 308 -35.42 48.71 27.49
N VAL A 309 -36.56 48.18 27.03
CA VAL A 309 -36.60 47.12 26.01
C VAL A 309 -35.99 47.60 24.68
N ARG A 310 -36.25 48.83 24.24
CA ARG A 310 -35.64 49.39 23.02
C ARG A 310 -34.15 49.70 23.16
N GLU A 311 -33.67 49.97 24.37
CA GLU A 311 -32.24 50.12 24.65
C GLU A 311 -31.52 48.77 24.67
N LEU A 312 -32.15 47.75 25.26
CA LEU A 312 -31.66 46.36 25.23
C LEU A 312 -31.65 45.78 23.81
N GLN A 313 -32.68 46.05 22.99
CA GLN A 313 -32.70 45.66 21.58
C GLN A 313 -31.53 46.27 20.81
N ARG A 314 -31.31 47.59 20.93
CA ARG A 314 -30.17 48.26 20.26
C ARG A 314 -28.80 47.78 20.73
N SER A 315 -28.65 47.45 22.02
CA SER A 315 -27.38 46.90 22.52
C SER A 315 -27.14 45.47 22.02
N GLN A 316 -28.18 44.64 21.94
CA GLN A 316 -28.13 43.32 21.30
C GLN A 316 -27.82 43.42 19.80
N GLU A 317 -28.47 44.31 19.06
CA GLU A 317 -28.17 44.60 17.64
C GLU A 317 -26.72 45.02 17.43
N CYS A 318 -26.17 45.86 18.32
CA CYS A 318 -24.77 46.29 18.29
C CYS A 318 -23.78 45.17 18.61
N VAL A 319 -24.13 44.24 19.51
CA VAL A 319 -23.31 43.03 19.76
C VAL A 319 -23.38 42.08 18.56
N LEU A 320 -24.55 41.87 17.98
CA LEU A 320 -24.75 41.02 16.81
C LEU A 320 -24.05 41.56 15.56
N SER A 321 -24.03 42.87 15.33
CA SER A 321 -23.30 43.48 14.21
C SER A 321 -21.78 43.29 14.37
N ARG A 322 -21.23 43.57 15.57
CA ARG A 322 -19.81 43.31 15.89
C ARG A 322 -19.46 41.83 15.72
N LEU A 323 -20.31 40.92 16.19
CA LEU A 323 -20.10 39.47 16.06
C LEU A 323 -20.11 39.07 14.58
N LYS A 324 -21.10 39.52 13.79
CA LYS A 324 -21.20 39.30 12.34
C LYS A 324 -19.95 39.79 11.59
N GLU A 325 -19.44 40.97 11.92
CA GLU A 325 -18.18 41.45 11.35
C GLU A 325 -16.97 40.62 11.80
N SER A 326 -16.93 40.15 13.06
CA SER A 326 -15.85 39.29 13.55
C SER A 326 -15.84 37.92 12.86
N VAL A 327 -17.02 37.39 12.51
CA VAL A 327 -17.16 36.17 11.70
C VAL A 327 -16.64 36.44 10.30
N LYS A 328 -17.10 37.52 9.65
CA LYS A 328 -16.60 37.92 8.32
C LYS A 328 -15.08 38.06 8.27
N ARG A 329 -14.46 38.78 9.20
CA ARG A 329 -12.99 38.93 9.24
C ARG A 329 -12.26 37.59 9.40
N ARG A 330 -12.82 36.64 10.15
CA ARG A 330 -12.28 35.28 10.30
C ARG A 330 -12.49 34.43 9.04
N GLU A 331 -13.64 34.56 8.39
CA GLU A 331 -13.95 33.92 7.10
C GLU A 331 -13.05 34.46 5.97
N GLU A 332 -12.85 35.77 5.90
CA GLU A 332 -11.95 36.46 4.97
C GLU A 332 -10.49 36.06 5.19
N ALA A 333 -10.04 35.97 6.45
CA ALA A 333 -8.70 35.49 6.80
C ALA A 333 -8.51 34.00 6.47
N TRP A 334 -9.47 33.15 6.81
CA TRP A 334 -9.44 31.71 6.51
C TRP A 334 -9.48 31.44 5.01
N ASN A 335 -10.33 32.15 4.26
CA ASN A 335 -10.36 32.08 2.79
C ASN A 335 -9.04 32.55 2.18
N SER A 336 -8.39 33.58 2.75
CA SER A 336 -7.07 34.05 2.31
C SER A 336 -5.97 33.01 2.58
N GLN A 337 -5.99 32.38 3.76
CA GLN A 337 -5.06 31.31 4.12
C GLN A 337 -5.27 30.07 3.24
N HIS A 338 -6.52 29.65 3.04
CA HIS A 338 -6.91 28.53 2.16
C HIS A 338 -6.54 28.81 0.70
N LEU A 339 -6.73 30.03 0.21
CA LEU A 339 -6.30 30.41 -1.15
C LEU A 339 -4.77 30.36 -1.30
N ASN A 340 -4.01 30.65 -0.24
CA ASN A 340 -2.55 30.54 -0.26
C ASN A 340 -2.07 29.10 -0.17
N THR A 341 -2.63 28.27 0.72
CA THR A 341 -2.28 26.83 0.75
C THR A 341 -2.73 26.11 -0.53
N VAL A 342 -3.84 26.51 -1.17
CA VAL A 342 -4.21 26.02 -2.50
C VAL A 342 -3.21 26.44 -3.58
N LYS A 343 -2.65 27.66 -3.55
CA LYS A 343 -1.56 28.07 -4.47
C LYS A 343 -0.28 27.26 -4.23
N GLU A 344 0.09 27.02 -2.97
CA GLU A 344 1.24 26.20 -2.60
C GLU A 344 1.05 24.75 -3.06
N LEU A 345 -0.13 24.17 -2.84
CA LEU A 345 -0.49 22.84 -3.34
C LEU A 345 -0.55 22.80 -4.88
N GLN A 346 -0.98 23.86 -5.56
CA GLN A 346 -0.91 23.97 -7.02
C GLN A 346 0.55 24.08 -7.52
N LEU A 347 1.42 24.79 -6.80
CA LEU A 347 2.85 24.87 -7.12
C LEU A 347 3.51 23.49 -6.95
N CYS A 348 3.36 22.85 -5.80
CA CYS A 348 3.84 21.49 -5.54
C CYS A 348 3.26 20.49 -6.56
N ARG A 349 1.97 20.60 -6.90
CA ARG A 349 1.36 19.78 -7.94
C ARG A 349 1.97 20.03 -9.32
N SER A 350 2.22 21.27 -9.72
CA SER A 350 2.90 21.58 -10.98
C SER A 350 4.34 21.06 -11.04
N GLN A 351 5.03 21.01 -9.90
CA GLN A 351 6.35 20.38 -9.77
C GLN A 351 6.25 18.85 -9.88
N CYS A 352 5.26 18.23 -9.23
CA CYS A 352 4.96 16.80 -9.38
C CYS A 352 4.54 16.44 -10.81
N ASP A 353 3.69 17.23 -11.47
CA ASP A 353 3.27 17.04 -12.86
C ASP A 353 4.46 17.20 -13.81
N SER A 354 5.37 18.15 -13.54
CA SER A 354 6.64 18.31 -14.28
C SER A 354 7.55 17.10 -14.11
N LEU A 355 7.80 16.64 -12.88
CA LEU A 355 8.58 15.43 -12.59
C LEU A 355 7.92 14.18 -13.19
N GLN A 356 6.59 14.08 -13.14
CA GLN A 356 5.81 13.00 -13.75
C GLN A 356 5.87 13.06 -15.28
N SER A 357 5.97 14.24 -15.88
CA SER A 357 6.20 14.40 -17.33
C SER A 357 7.62 13.94 -17.73
N LEU A 358 8.64 14.23 -16.91
CA LEU A 358 10.00 13.75 -17.11
C LEU A 358 10.10 12.22 -16.95
N VAL A 359 9.51 11.66 -15.88
CA VAL A 359 9.39 10.21 -15.68
C VAL A 359 8.59 9.53 -16.81
N SER A 360 7.53 10.18 -17.29
CA SER A 360 6.76 9.69 -18.44
C SER A 360 7.56 9.76 -19.74
N SER A 361 8.38 10.80 -19.96
CA SER A 361 9.28 10.88 -21.12
C SER A 361 10.31 9.76 -21.06
N LEU A 362 11.03 9.62 -19.94
CA LEU A 362 12.02 8.55 -19.72
C LEU A 362 11.40 7.15 -19.85
N THR A 363 10.16 6.97 -19.39
CA THR A 363 9.41 5.71 -19.58
C THR A 363 8.96 5.54 -21.04
N SER A 364 8.61 6.61 -21.75
CA SER A 364 8.30 6.57 -23.18
C SER A 364 9.54 6.19 -24.00
N ASP A 365 10.72 6.70 -23.64
CA ASP A 365 11.99 6.40 -24.30
C ASP A 365 12.52 5.01 -23.95
N LEU A 366 12.40 4.58 -22.70
CA LEU A 366 12.70 3.20 -22.29
C LEU A 366 11.76 2.20 -22.97
N THR A 367 10.45 2.52 -23.08
CA THR A 367 9.51 1.65 -23.82
C THR A 367 9.64 1.77 -25.33
N ARG A 368 10.14 2.88 -25.88
CA ARG A 368 10.51 3.06 -27.31
C ARG A 368 11.74 2.23 -27.65
N SER A 369 12.77 2.26 -26.80
CA SER A 369 13.95 1.39 -26.85
C SER A 369 13.56 -0.09 -26.71
N ARG A 370 12.78 -0.45 -25.68
CA ARG A 370 12.28 -1.83 -25.50
C ARG A 370 11.42 -2.30 -26.67
N ARG A 371 10.61 -1.42 -27.27
CA ARG A 371 9.85 -1.70 -28.50
C ARG A 371 10.73 -1.85 -29.73
N ALA A 372 11.80 -1.05 -29.87
CA ALA A 372 12.79 -1.21 -30.93
C ALA A 372 13.49 -2.58 -30.82
N CYS A 373 13.95 -2.95 -29.63
CA CYS A 373 14.53 -4.27 -29.35
C CYS A 373 13.53 -5.41 -29.61
N SER A 374 12.28 -5.29 -29.15
CA SER A 374 11.27 -6.33 -29.44
C SER A 374 10.92 -6.40 -30.93
N SER A 375 10.83 -5.26 -31.64
CA SER A 375 10.59 -5.25 -33.08
C SER A 375 11.77 -5.78 -33.87
N PHE A 376 13.01 -5.59 -33.39
CA PHE A 376 14.21 -6.18 -33.97
C PHE A 376 14.22 -7.70 -33.78
N CYS A 377 13.84 -8.21 -32.61
CA CYS A 377 13.66 -9.64 -32.37
C CYS A 377 12.48 -10.23 -33.18
N SER A 378 11.36 -9.52 -33.31
CA SER A 378 10.26 -9.94 -34.19
C SER A 378 10.68 -9.94 -35.66
N ALA A 379 11.43 -8.93 -36.11
CA ALA A 379 11.95 -8.84 -37.47
C ALA A 379 12.98 -9.94 -37.76
N SER A 380 13.87 -10.28 -36.82
CA SER A 380 14.84 -11.37 -37.00
C SER A 380 14.19 -12.75 -36.97
N VAL A 381 13.13 -12.96 -36.17
CA VAL A 381 12.30 -14.17 -36.22
C VAL A 381 11.50 -14.26 -37.53
N LEU A 382 10.92 -13.16 -38.02
CA LEU A 382 10.22 -13.11 -39.29
C LEU A 382 11.17 -13.34 -40.48
N LEU A 383 12.37 -12.75 -40.46
CA LEU A 383 13.44 -13.01 -41.44
C LEU A 383 13.90 -14.48 -41.37
N GLY A 384 14.07 -15.06 -40.18
CA GLY A 384 14.38 -16.48 -40.01
C GLY A 384 13.30 -17.40 -40.57
N GLY A 385 12.03 -17.07 -40.34
CA GLY A 385 10.88 -17.77 -40.93
C GLY A 385 10.83 -17.66 -42.46
N ALA A 386 11.03 -16.45 -42.99
CA ALA A 386 11.09 -16.20 -44.43
C ALA A 386 12.26 -16.94 -45.11
N LEU A 387 13.46 -16.88 -44.54
CA LEU A 387 14.64 -17.61 -45.01
C LEU A 387 14.41 -19.12 -44.98
N ARG A 388 13.84 -19.67 -43.90
CA ARG A 388 13.50 -21.10 -43.81
C ARG A 388 12.47 -21.52 -44.85
N HIS A 389 11.45 -20.70 -45.11
CA HIS A 389 10.47 -20.94 -46.18
C HIS A 389 11.09 -20.86 -47.58
N VAL A 390 12.00 -19.91 -47.83
CA VAL A 390 12.76 -19.81 -49.10
C VAL A 390 13.68 -21.01 -49.31
N LEU A 391 14.38 -21.48 -48.28
CA LEU A 391 15.22 -22.68 -48.33
C LEU A 391 14.39 -23.95 -48.61
N LEU A 392 13.22 -24.09 -47.98
CA LEU A 392 12.30 -25.20 -48.25
C LEU A 392 11.73 -25.15 -49.69
N ARG A 393 11.42 -23.95 -50.20
CA ARG A 393 11.05 -23.75 -51.62
C ARG A 393 12.18 -24.14 -52.55
N LEU A 394 13.41 -23.71 -52.27
CA LEU A 394 14.59 -24.03 -53.08
C LEU A 394 14.86 -25.55 -53.12
N GLY A 395 14.66 -26.24 -51.99
CA GLY A 395 14.73 -27.71 -51.91
C GLY A 395 13.63 -28.43 -52.72
N ARG A 396 12.39 -27.93 -52.68
CA ARG A 396 11.30 -28.47 -53.52
C ARG A 396 11.54 -28.21 -55.01
N LEU A 397 12.01 -27.00 -55.37
CA LEU A 397 12.36 -26.64 -56.74
C LEU A 397 13.56 -27.42 -57.28
N SER A 398 14.55 -27.77 -56.45
CA SER A 398 15.67 -28.61 -56.88
C SER A 398 15.26 -30.06 -57.12
N GLN A 399 14.33 -30.60 -56.31
CA GLN A 399 13.70 -31.91 -56.54
C GLN A 399 12.81 -31.92 -57.80
N GLN A 400 12.02 -30.86 -58.02
CA GLN A 400 11.26 -30.71 -59.28
C GLN A 400 12.19 -30.58 -60.49
N LYS A 401 13.32 -29.88 -60.37
CA LYS A 401 14.34 -29.75 -61.42
C LYS A 401 15.06 -31.06 -61.74
N SER A 402 15.36 -31.92 -60.74
CA SER A 402 15.97 -33.23 -61.00
C SER A 402 14.97 -34.21 -61.62
N LEU A 403 13.71 -34.18 -61.21
CA LEU A 403 12.63 -34.94 -61.86
C LEU A 403 12.42 -34.49 -63.31
N LEU A 404 12.38 -33.18 -63.58
CA LEU A 404 12.27 -32.64 -64.93
C LEU A 404 13.46 -33.03 -65.80
N LYS A 405 14.70 -32.92 -65.30
CA LYS A 405 15.90 -33.42 -65.99
C LYS A 405 15.75 -34.87 -66.41
N ARG A 406 15.42 -35.76 -65.47
CA ARG A 406 15.27 -37.20 -65.77
C ARG A 406 14.18 -37.49 -66.80
N ARG A 407 13.09 -36.69 -66.82
CA ARG A 407 12.04 -36.82 -67.84
C ARG A 407 12.43 -36.22 -69.20
N VAL A 408 13.31 -35.23 -69.24
CA VAL A 408 13.92 -34.75 -70.51
C VAL A 408 14.88 -35.82 -71.04
N GLU A 409 15.75 -36.38 -70.20
CA GLU A 409 16.66 -37.49 -70.55
C GLU A 409 15.87 -38.72 -71.08
N GLU A 410 14.75 -39.07 -70.44
CA GLU A 410 13.84 -40.13 -70.93
C GLU A 410 13.15 -39.78 -72.27
N LEU A 411 12.86 -38.50 -72.53
CA LEU A 411 12.25 -38.04 -73.79
C LEU A 411 13.27 -37.95 -74.93
N GLU A 412 14.50 -37.53 -74.65
CA GLU A 412 15.63 -37.53 -75.60
C GLU A 412 15.94 -38.96 -76.06
N LEU A 413 15.98 -39.92 -75.13
CA LEU A 413 16.09 -41.35 -75.44
C LEU A 413 14.91 -41.87 -76.29
N LEU A 414 13.68 -41.45 -75.98
CA LEU A 414 12.50 -41.83 -76.79
C LEU A 414 12.54 -41.21 -78.19
N GLU A 415 13.05 -39.98 -78.33
CA GLU A 415 13.24 -39.33 -79.63
C GLU A 415 14.33 -40.04 -80.43
N GLU A 416 15.43 -40.46 -79.79
CA GLU A 416 16.45 -41.28 -80.44
C GLU A 416 15.96 -42.67 -80.87
N GLU A 417 15.09 -43.31 -80.08
CA GLU A 417 14.43 -44.56 -80.50
C GLU A 417 13.51 -44.32 -81.71
N VAL A 418 12.76 -43.22 -81.72
CA VAL A 418 11.90 -42.87 -82.85
C VAL A 418 12.70 -42.43 -84.08
N ARG A 419 13.85 -41.78 -83.90
CA ARG A 419 14.79 -41.44 -84.98
C ARG A 419 15.35 -42.71 -85.60
N ARG A 420 15.88 -43.63 -84.78
CA ARG A 420 16.33 -44.98 -85.21
C ARG A 420 15.22 -45.79 -85.90
N LEU A 421 13.97 -45.69 -85.44
CA LEU A 421 12.82 -46.31 -86.12
C LEU A 421 12.45 -45.61 -87.44
N GLY A 422 12.63 -44.29 -87.53
CA GLY A 422 12.48 -43.51 -88.76
C GLY A 422 13.52 -43.90 -89.80
N ASP A 423 14.79 -43.95 -89.39
CA ASP A 423 15.92 -44.38 -90.22
C ASP A 423 15.67 -45.81 -90.75
N ALA A 424 15.28 -46.75 -89.87
CA ALA A 424 14.94 -48.13 -90.24
C ALA A 424 13.68 -48.26 -91.12
N LEU A 425 12.83 -47.23 -91.23
CA LEU A 425 11.67 -47.19 -92.12
C LEU A 425 11.97 -46.48 -93.45
N GLY A 426 12.92 -45.55 -93.47
CA GLY A 426 13.35 -44.77 -94.64
C GLY A 426 14.51 -45.38 -95.43
N ALA A 427 15.43 -46.10 -94.79
CA ALA A 427 16.65 -46.65 -95.39
C ALA A 427 16.42 -47.91 -96.27
N GLN A 428 15.50 -47.81 -97.24
CA GLN A 428 15.40 -48.69 -98.41
C GLN A 428 14.43 -48.11 -99.46
N GLU A 429 14.76 -46.93 -100.00
CA GLU A 429 14.03 -46.28 -101.12
C GLU A 429 14.94 -45.91 -102.31
N GLU A 430 16.08 -46.58 -102.47
CA GLU A 430 16.87 -46.58 -103.71
C GLU A 430 16.98 -48.00 -104.30
N GLU A 431 17.33 -48.06 -105.58
CA GLU A 431 17.39 -49.25 -106.46
C GLU A 431 16.05 -49.97 -106.75
N GLN A 432 15.40 -49.43 -107.79
CA GLN A 432 14.91 -50.15 -108.98
C GLN A 432 13.63 -51.04 -108.88
N GLU A 433 12.66 -50.61 -109.69
CA GLU A 433 12.13 -51.38 -110.84
C GLU A 433 12.69 -52.82 -110.97
N ASP A 434 11.94 -53.90 -110.81
CA ASP A 434 10.51 -54.07 -111.02
C ASP A 434 9.84 -55.01 -109.99
N GLY A 435 8.52 -54.94 -109.86
CA GLY A 435 7.80 -55.78 -108.92
C GLY A 435 6.33 -55.42 -108.75
N GLY A 436 5.46 -56.43 -108.86
CA GLY A 436 4.01 -56.29 -108.93
C GLY A 436 3.38 -55.42 -107.84
N ARG A 437 2.37 -54.62 -108.24
CA ARG A 437 1.63 -53.63 -107.41
C ARG A 437 1.25 -54.14 -106.01
N ARG A 438 0.92 -55.43 -105.87
CA ARG A 438 0.55 -56.08 -104.60
C ARG A 438 1.68 -56.10 -103.56
N SER A 439 2.95 -56.30 -103.97
CA SER A 439 4.09 -56.28 -103.05
C SER A 439 4.36 -54.88 -102.51
N ARG A 440 4.32 -53.87 -103.38
CA ARG A 440 4.40 -52.44 -103.00
C ARG A 440 3.26 -52.04 -102.04
N ALA A 441 2.05 -52.53 -102.27
CA ALA A 441 0.92 -52.32 -101.35
C ALA A 441 1.14 -52.98 -99.98
N LEU A 442 1.64 -54.21 -99.92
CA LEU A 442 1.93 -54.92 -98.66
C LEU A 442 3.09 -54.28 -97.86
N ARG A 443 4.16 -53.80 -98.53
CA ARG A 443 5.24 -53.05 -97.88
C ARG A 443 4.74 -51.72 -97.31
N ARG A 444 3.95 -50.96 -98.09
CA ARG A 444 3.30 -49.73 -97.61
C ARG A 444 2.35 -50.00 -96.44
N TRP A 445 1.52 -51.05 -96.52
CA TRP A 445 0.61 -51.45 -95.43
C TRP A 445 1.38 -51.77 -94.15
N ARG A 446 2.48 -52.56 -94.23
CA ARG A 446 3.34 -52.84 -93.07
C ARG A 446 3.97 -51.56 -92.50
N ARG A 447 4.51 -50.66 -93.32
CA ARG A 447 5.01 -49.35 -92.85
C ARG A 447 3.90 -48.55 -92.14
N THR A 448 2.69 -48.47 -92.71
CA THR A 448 1.56 -47.76 -92.07
C THR A 448 1.08 -48.44 -90.78
N VAL A 449 1.10 -49.77 -90.68
CA VAL A 449 0.71 -50.49 -89.46
C VAL A 449 1.74 -50.28 -88.34
N TRP A 450 3.04 -50.26 -88.66
CA TRP A 450 4.08 -49.89 -87.69
C TRP A 450 3.97 -48.43 -87.26
N ALA A 451 3.77 -47.49 -88.20
CA ALA A 451 3.54 -46.08 -87.88
C ALA A 451 2.29 -45.86 -87.00
N VAL A 452 1.17 -46.53 -87.31
CA VAL A 452 -0.05 -46.48 -86.48
C VAL A 452 0.18 -47.12 -85.11
N LYS A 453 0.95 -48.21 -85.00
CA LYS A 453 1.36 -48.77 -83.69
C LYS A 453 2.20 -47.78 -82.89
N ALA A 454 3.16 -47.11 -83.52
CA ALA A 454 4.00 -46.08 -82.89
C ALA A 454 3.13 -44.90 -82.40
N VAL A 455 2.30 -44.32 -83.28
CA VAL A 455 1.38 -43.21 -82.93
C VAL A 455 0.39 -43.61 -81.82
N ARG A 456 -0.12 -44.85 -81.81
CA ARG A 456 -1.03 -45.31 -80.75
C ARG A 456 -0.30 -45.49 -79.41
N ARG A 457 0.94 -45.99 -79.42
CA ARG A 457 1.81 -46.09 -78.23
C ARG A 457 2.21 -44.69 -77.72
N TRP A 458 2.50 -43.75 -78.63
CA TRP A 458 2.74 -42.33 -78.32
C TRP A 458 1.52 -41.65 -77.71
N ARG A 459 0.30 -41.84 -78.25
CA ARG A 459 -0.94 -41.33 -77.63
C ARG A 459 -1.19 -41.93 -76.24
N GLN A 460 -0.84 -43.20 -76.03
CA GLN A 460 -1.00 -43.86 -74.74
C GLN A 460 0.06 -43.44 -73.70
N LEU A 461 1.27 -43.06 -74.15
CA LEU A 461 2.25 -42.34 -73.32
C LEU A 461 1.73 -40.94 -72.99
N ALA A 462 1.27 -40.17 -73.99
CA ALA A 462 0.76 -38.81 -73.81
C ALA A 462 -0.44 -38.72 -72.85
N ALA A 463 -1.35 -39.70 -72.90
CA ALA A 463 -2.47 -39.82 -71.96
C ALA A 463 -2.02 -40.09 -70.51
N ASN A 464 -0.84 -40.71 -70.33
CA ASN A 464 -0.24 -40.98 -69.03
C ASN A 464 0.69 -39.84 -68.55
N THR A 465 0.96 -38.82 -69.37
CA THR A 465 1.78 -37.64 -69.01
C THR A 465 0.92 -36.42 -68.65
N THR A 466 -0.09 -36.61 -67.80
CA THR A 466 -0.85 -35.51 -67.18
C THR A 466 -0.04 -34.89 -66.04
N LEU A 467 0.72 -33.83 -66.35
CA LEU A 467 1.65 -33.19 -65.43
C LEU A 467 0.93 -32.36 -64.34
N LEU A 468 0.84 -32.91 -63.13
CA LEU A 468 0.43 -32.19 -61.92
C LEU A 468 1.56 -31.28 -61.39
N PHE A 469 1.61 -30.04 -61.87
CA PHE A 469 2.47 -29.02 -61.27
C PHE A 469 1.79 -28.38 -60.06
N GLN A 470 2.39 -28.53 -58.87
CA GLN A 470 2.07 -27.70 -57.71
C GLN A 470 2.99 -26.50 -57.65
N VAL A 471 2.41 -25.31 -57.76
CA VAL A 471 3.07 -24.02 -57.53
C VAL A 471 2.42 -23.38 -56.31
N GLU A 472 3.19 -23.17 -55.24
CA GLU A 472 2.72 -22.46 -54.06
C GLU A 472 2.89 -20.95 -54.23
N THR A 473 1.81 -20.20 -54.13
CA THR A 473 1.82 -18.72 -54.12
C THR A 473 1.00 -18.22 -52.94
N GLY A 474 1.64 -17.49 -52.02
CA GLY A 474 0.93 -16.71 -50.99
C GLY A 474 -0.07 -17.47 -50.12
N GLY A 475 0.29 -18.65 -49.60
CA GLY A 475 -0.56 -19.38 -48.64
C GLY A 475 -1.65 -20.26 -49.27
N ARG A 476 -1.73 -20.38 -50.60
CA ARG A 476 -2.50 -21.43 -51.29
C ARG A 476 -1.62 -22.23 -52.26
N THR A 477 -1.87 -23.54 -52.30
CA THR A 477 -1.23 -24.48 -53.23
C THR A 477 -2.03 -24.50 -54.53
N VAL A 478 -1.47 -23.97 -55.61
CA VAL A 478 -2.11 -24.03 -56.92
C VAL A 478 -1.65 -25.30 -57.63
N CYS A 479 -2.52 -26.31 -57.66
CA CYS A 479 -2.39 -27.44 -58.59
C CYS A 479 -2.82 -26.96 -59.98
N VAL A 480 -1.88 -26.85 -60.92
CA VAL A 480 -2.20 -26.54 -62.32
C VAL A 480 -2.69 -27.81 -63.01
N CYS A 481 -3.97 -28.12 -62.81
CA CYS A 481 -4.72 -29.12 -63.57
C CYS A 481 -5.37 -28.45 -64.78
N GLY A 482 -5.30 -29.07 -65.97
CA GLY A 482 -5.97 -28.56 -67.17
C GLY A 482 -7.45 -29.00 -67.25
N GLY A 483 -8.38 -28.21 -66.71
CA GLY A 483 -9.84 -28.43 -66.86
C GLY A 483 -10.68 -27.80 -65.73
N SER A 484 -11.93 -27.43 -66.02
CA SER A 484 -12.85 -26.76 -65.08
C SER A 484 -14.32 -27.12 -65.33
N ALA A 485 -15.16 -27.11 -64.29
CA ALA A 485 -16.63 -27.19 -64.35
C ALA A 485 -17.28 -26.61 -63.07
N THR A 486 -18.54 -26.16 -63.17
CA THR A 486 -19.33 -25.45 -62.14
C THR A 486 -20.68 -26.14 -61.87
N LEU A 487 -21.31 -25.90 -60.71
CA LEU A 487 -22.65 -26.40 -60.37
C LEU A 487 -23.44 -25.47 -59.41
N GLU A 488 -24.76 -25.50 -59.53
CA GLU A 488 -25.78 -24.90 -58.64
C GLU A 488 -26.82 -25.98 -58.24
N GLY A 489 -27.62 -25.76 -57.19
CA GLY A 489 -28.87 -26.51 -56.94
C GLY A 489 -29.16 -26.98 -55.49
N GLN A 490 -30.15 -26.34 -54.85
CA GLN A 490 -31.33 -26.88 -54.10
C GLN A 490 -31.30 -28.32 -53.50
N ASP A 491 -31.92 -28.65 -52.34
CA ASP A 491 -33.07 -28.03 -51.61
C ASP A 491 -33.12 -28.37 -50.07
N LEU A 492 -33.83 -27.50 -49.32
CA LEU A 492 -34.66 -27.67 -48.10
C LEU A 492 -34.32 -28.68 -46.95
N SER A 493 -34.16 -28.16 -45.72
CA SER A 493 -35.08 -28.40 -44.58
C SER A 493 -34.74 -27.53 -43.34
N ASP A 494 -35.68 -27.36 -42.41
CA ASP A 494 -35.71 -26.28 -41.41
C ASP A 494 -34.63 -26.32 -40.30
N GLN A 495 -33.87 -25.21 -40.15
CA GLN A 495 -33.87 -24.37 -38.93
C GLN A 495 -33.00 -23.10 -39.10
N ASP A 496 -33.20 -22.12 -38.20
CA ASP A 496 -32.46 -20.85 -38.06
C ASP A 496 -32.62 -19.80 -39.19
N GLU A 497 -33.86 -19.34 -39.43
CA GLU A 497 -34.09 -17.98 -39.97
C GLU A 497 -33.69 -16.93 -38.92
N GLY A 498 -32.38 -16.67 -38.82
CA GLY A 498 -31.84 -15.62 -37.96
C GLY A 498 -32.35 -14.22 -38.32
N PRO A 499 -32.14 -13.20 -37.45
CA PRO A 499 -32.81 -11.90 -37.53
C PRO A 499 -32.60 -11.09 -38.82
N ALA A 500 -31.69 -11.50 -39.71
CA ALA A 500 -31.53 -10.93 -41.04
C ALA A 500 -32.82 -11.00 -41.89
N ALA A 501 -33.58 -12.09 -41.84
CA ALA A 501 -34.75 -12.31 -42.70
C ALA A 501 -35.94 -11.37 -42.41
N VAL A 502 -36.04 -10.88 -41.17
CA VAL A 502 -37.03 -9.86 -40.77
C VAL A 502 -36.57 -8.47 -41.22
N CYS A 503 -35.28 -8.14 -41.06
CA CYS A 503 -34.71 -6.89 -41.54
C CYS A 503 -34.88 -6.69 -43.05
N TYR A 504 -34.73 -7.75 -43.87
CA TYR A 504 -34.92 -7.69 -45.32
C TYR A 504 -36.34 -7.29 -45.78
N ARG A 505 -37.37 -7.45 -44.93
CA ARG A 505 -38.74 -6.96 -45.23
C ARG A 505 -38.93 -5.50 -44.85
N LEU A 506 -38.42 -5.06 -43.69
CA LEU A 506 -38.50 -3.65 -43.27
C LEU A 506 -37.70 -2.73 -44.20
N LEU A 507 -36.50 -3.15 -44.62
CA LEU A 507 -35.63 -2.41 -45.53
C LEU A 507 -36.14 -2.33 -46.99
N ARG A 508 -37.30 -2.93 -47.29
CA ARG A 508 -37.95 -2.89 -48.61
C ARG A 508 -39.22 -2.04 -48.67
N SER A 509 -39.57 -1.35 -47.59
CA SER A 509 -40.66 -0.36 -47.58
C SER A 509 -40.17 0.97 -48.16
N GLU A 510 -40.75 1.41 -49.27
CA GLU A 510 -40.43 2.70 -49.91
C GLU A 510 -40.64 3.88 -48.94
N CYS A 511 -41.70 3.82 -48.12
CA CYS A 511 -41.99 4.83 -47.09
C CYS A 511 -40.86 4.93 -46.06
N LEU A 512 -40.33 3.80 -45.57
CA LEU A 512 -39.18 3.79 -44.66
C LEU A 512 -37.92 4.33 -45.33
N SER A 513 -37.69 4.00 -46.61
CA SER A 513 -36.55 4.56 -47.35
C SER A 513 -36.65 6.08 -47.54
N SER A 514 -37.87 6.59 -47.78
CA SER A 514 -38.13 8.04 -47.88
C SER A 514 -37.86 8.75 -46.55
N ILE A 515 -38.36 8.20 -45.44
CA ILE A 515 -38.14 8.76 -44.09
C ILE A 515 -36.64 8.76 -43.77
N ILE A 516 -35.95 7.63 -43.94
CA ILE A 516 -34.50 7.51 -43.66
C ILE A 516 -33.67 8.47 -44.53
N LEU A 517 -33.97 8.60 -45.82
CA LEU A 517 -33.24 9.52 -46.69
C LEU A 517 -33.49 10.98 -46.30
N SER A 518 -34.73 11.34 -45.92
CA SER A 518 -35.08 12.70 -45.47
C SER A 518 -34.50 13.06 -44.10
N SER A 519 -34.34 12.09 -43.17
CA SER A 519 -33.75 12.36 -41.85
C SER A 519 -32.22 12.41 -41.87
N MET A 520 -31.59 11.88 -42.92
CA MET A 520 -30.13 11.74 -43.05
C MET A 520 -29.49 12.78 -44.01
N SER A 521 -30.27 13.64 -44.67
CA SER A 521 -29.79 14.67 -45.59
C SER A 521 -28.67 15.53 -45.01
N ASP A 522 -28.90 16.06 -43.81
CA ASP A 522 -28.02 17.02 -43.13
C ASP A 522 -26.67 16.39 -42.77
N LEU A 523 -26.65 15.07 -42.55
CA LEU A 523 -25.43 14.31 -42.28
C LEU A 523 -24.66 13.97 -43.57
N GLN A 524 -25.36 13.73 -44.68
CA GLN A 524 -24.72 13.64 -46.00
C GLN A 524 -24.10 14.97 -46.44
N GLU A 525 -24.77 16.09 -46.21
CA GLU A 525 -24.23 17.43 -46.46
C GLU A 525 -22.97 17.69 -45.62
N ALA A 526 -23.03 17.44 -44.30
CA ALA A 526 -21.90 17.59 -43.37
C ALA A 526 -20.68 16.69 -43.68
N LEU A 527 -20.91 15.53 -44.32
CA LEU A 527 -19.86 14.63 -44.81
C LEU A 527 -19.30 15.03 -46.17
N SER A 528 -20.08 15.71 -47.02
CA SER A 528 -19.62 16.19 -48.33
C SER A 528 -18.54 17.27 -48.21
N HIS A 529 -18.57 18.05 -47.12
CA HIS A 529 -17.57 19.05 -46.78
C HIS A 529 -16.32 18.41 -46.17
N SER A 530 -15.37 18.04 -47.03
CA SER A 530 -14.07 17.46 -46.68
C SER A 530 -13.20 18.43 -45.86
N GLY A 531 -13.45 18.47 -44.55
CA GLY A 531 -12.77 19.35 -43.59
C GLY A 531 -13.51 19.55 -42.26
N SER A 532 -14.71 18.99 -42.08
CA SER A 532 -15.48 19.14 -40.83
C SER A 532 -14.82 18.42 -39.64
N ALA A 533 -14.69 19.13 -38.51
CA ALA A 533 -14.08 18.57 -37.30
C ALA A 533 -15.05 17.60 -36.57
N PRO A 534 -14.53 16.58 -35.84
CA PRO A 534 -15.34 15.53 -35.21
C PRO A 534 -16.59 15.96 -34.41
N PRO A 535 -16.60 17.05 -33.60
CA PRO A 535 -17.81 17.40 -32.84
C PRO A 535 -19.01 17.81 -33.70
N HIS A 536 -18.80 18.37 -34.89
CA HIS A 536 -19.89 18.81 -35.77
C HIS A 536 -20.60 17.65 -36.46
N LEU A 537 -19.85 16.60 -36.84
CA LEU A 537 -20.44 15.35 -37.31
C LEU A 537 -21.24 14.65 -36.19
N MET A 538 -20.75 14.70 -34.95
CA MET A 538 -21.45 14.13 -33.79
C MET A 538 -22.75 14.89 -33.43
N SER A 539 -22.84 16.20 -33.66
CA SER A 539 -24.10 16.93 -33.48
C SER A 539 -25.10 16.65 -34.60
N ALA A 540 -24.67 16.62 -35.87
CA ALA A 540 -25.52 16.27 -37.01
C ALA A 540 -26.08 14.82 -36.90
N ALA A 541 -25.26 13.86 -36.48
CA ALA A 541 -25.69 12.48 -36.28
C ALA A 541 -26.78 12.35 -35.19
N ARG A 542 -26.71 13.18 -34.13
CA ARG A 542 -27.70 13.17 -33.04
C ARG A 542 -29.03 13.79 -33.46
N SER A 543 -29.03 14.88 -34.24
CA SER A 543 -30.27 15.50 -34.73
C SER A 543 -30.95 14.71 -35.86
N ALA A 544 -30.19 13.96 -36.67
CA ALA A 544 -30.74 12.98 -37.61
C ALA A 544 -31.49 11.86 -36.88
N LEU A 545 -30.89 11.30 -35.81
CA LEU A 545 -31.48 10.21 -35.02
C LEU A 545 -32.72 10.64 -34.20
N SER A 546 -32.76 11.85 -33.65
CA SER A 546 -33.93 12.29 -32.86
C SER A 546 -35.19 12.42 -33.72
N ARG A 547 -35.09 13.07 -34.89
CA ARG A 547 -36.20 13.25 -35.83
C ARG A 547 -36.76 11.93 -36.34
N LEU A 548 -35.89 10.95 -36.59
CA LEU A 548 -36.29 9.60 -37.01
C LEU A 548 -37.09 8.87 -35.91
N LEU A 549 -36.84 9.14 -34.62
CA LEU A 549 -37.57 8.52 -33.51
C LEU A 549 -38.92 9.19 -33.26
N GLU A 550 -39.01 10.52 -33.33
CA GLU A 550 -40.28 11.26 -33.14
C GLU A 550 -41.32 10.87 -34.21
N GLN A 551 -40.91 10.80 -35.49
CA GLN A 551 -41.79 10.43 -36.61
C GLN A 551 -42.30 8.98 -36.59
N LEU A 552 -41.77 8.13 -35.70
CA LEU A 552 -42.20 6.74 -35.51
C LEU A 552 -43.20 6.57 -34.33
N LEU A 553 -43.49 7.63 -33.57
CA LEU A 553 -44.27 7.53 -32.32
C LEU A 553 -45.68 8.17 -32.36
N ASP A 554 -45.91 9.17 -33.21
CA ASP A 554 -47.14 10.01 -33.22
C ASP A 554 -48.42 9.34 -33.79
N GLN A 555 -48.50 8.00 -33.88
CA GLN A 555 -49.60 7.30 -34.58
C GLN A 555 -50.68 6.66 -33.67
N SER A 556 -50.95 7.17 -32.44
CA SER A 556 -51.92 6.49 -31.53
C SER A 556 -52.60 7.33 -30.41
N ALA A 557 -53.79 7.94 -30.65
CA ALA A 557 -54.90 8.25 -29.68
C ALA A 557 -56.03 9.13 -30.28
N ASP A 558 -57.33 9.01 -29.86
CA ASP A 558 -58.40 10.07 -30.03
C ASP A 558 -59.78 9.86 -29.28
N GLY A 559 -60.60 10.95 -29.06
CA GLY A 559 -62.07 11.00 -28.74
C GLY A 559 -62.58 11.30 -27.28
N VAL A 560 -63.84 11.66 -26.86
CA VAL A 560 -65.18 12.16 -27.39
C VAL A 560 -66.01 12.88 -26.22
N GLU A 561 -67.31 13.27 -26.37
CA GLU A 561 -68.10 14.31 -25.61
C GLU A 561 -69.33 13.90 -24.68
N THR A 562 -70.37 14.79 -24.50
CA THR A 562 -71.45 14.87 -23.44
C THR A 562 -72.86 15.39 -23.91
N ASP A 563 -73.95 15.45 -23.06
CA ASP A 563 -74.87 16.64 -22.78
C ASP A 563 -76.39 16.44 -22.28
N THR A 564 -76.97 17.49 -21.61
CA THR A 564 -78.37 18.05 -21.31
C THR A 564 -79.70 17.33 -20.83
N LEU A 565 -80.71 18.14 -20.38
CA LEU A 565 -82.04 17.86 -19.74
C LEU A 565 -83.16 18.95 -20.01
N ARG A 566 -84.49 18.66 -19.87
CA ARG A 566 -85.60 19.69 -19.66
C ARG A 566 -87.02 19.22 -19.21
N LEU A 567 -87.90 20.16 -18.78
CA LEU A 567 -89.34 20.09 -18.32
C LEU A 567 -90.05 21.50 -18.50
N PRO A 568 -91.32 21.88 -18.12
CA PRO A 568 -92.40 21.31 -17.26
C PRO A 568 -93.74 20.99 -18.02
N PRO A 569 -95.03 21.48 -17.81
CA PRO A 569 -95.65 22.68 -17.14
C PRO A 569 -96.91 22.40 -16.22
N ARG A 570 -97.96 23.28 -16.16
CA ARG A 570 -99.20 23.25 -15.29
C ARG A 570 -100.39 24.14 -15.81
N PRO A 571 -101.65 23.98 -15.31
CA PRO A 571 -102.79 24.91 -15.56
C PRO A 571 -103.61 25.41 -14.32
N ASP A 572 -104.57 26.32 -14.61
CA ASP A 572 -105.78 26.81 -13.86
C ASP A 572 -105.67 27.72 -12.60
N VAL A 573 -106.63 28.66 -12.50
CA VAL A 573 -106.59 29.91 -11.72
C VAL A 573 -107.39 29.86 -10.41
N LYS A 574 -108.43 29.02 -10.27
CA LYS A 574 -109.11 28.85 -8.96
C LYS A 574 -108.17 28.25 -7.92
N ALA A 575 -107.35 27.28 -8.34
CA ALA A 575 -106.26 26.76 -7.52
C ALA A 575 -105.26 27.87 -7.13
N LEU A 576 -105.02 28.87 -7.99
CA LEU A 576 -104.10 29.98 -7.71
C LEU A 576 -104.52 30.79 -6.48
N VAL A 577 -105.81 31.08 -6.30
CA VAL A 577 -106.31 31.90 -5.17
C VAL A 577 -106.20 31.16 -3.83
N SER A 578 -106.57 29.89 -3.79
CA SER A 578 -106.41 29.05 -2.60
C SER A 578 -104.92 28.83 -2.26
N ASN A 579 -104.08 28.60 -3.29
CA ASN A 579 -102.63 28.60 -3.10
C ASN A 579 -102.13 29.96 -2.59
N LEU A 580 -102.66 31.10 -3.05
CA LEU A 580 -102.21 32.42 -2.62
C LEU A 580 -102.45 32.63 -1.11
N GLN A 581 -103.65 32.28 -0.61
CA GLN A 581 -103.96 32.37 0.82
C GLN A 581 -103.09 31.42 1.65
N GLN A 582 -102.90 30.18 1.19
CA GLN A 582 -102.02 29.22 1.88
C GLN A 582 -100.54 29.62 1.78
N HIS A 583 -100.11 30.27 0.69
CA HIS A 583 -98.79 30.87 0.55
C HIS A 583 -98.58 32.03 1.50
N PHE A 584 -99.57 32.90 1.77
CA PHE A 584 -99.42 33.95 2.79
C PHE A 584 -99.27 33.37 4.21
N LEU A 585 -99.99 32.30 4.54
CA LEU A 585 -99.84 31.62 5.84
C LEU A 585 -98.47 30.93 5.95
N LEU A 586 -98.06 30.17 4.93
CA LEU A 586 -96.75 29.52 4.90
C LEU A 586 -95.59 30.52 4.80
N PHE A 587 -95.78 31.66 4.15
CA PHE A 587 -94.78 32.74 4.07
C PHE A 587 -94.57 33.39 5.43
N SER A 588 -95.64 33.71 6.16
CA SER A 588 -95.54 34.29 7.51
C SER A 588 -94.95 33.29 8.53
N GLN A 589 -95.28 32.00 8.44
CA GLN A 589 -94.61 30.95 9.22
C GLN A 589 -93.11 30.83 8.87
N ARG A 590 -92.76 30.77 7.58
CA ARG A 590 -91.35 30.70 7.13
C ARG A 590 -90.55 31.95 7.53
N LEU A 591 -91.18 33.13 7.51
CA LEU A 591 -90.57 34.38 7.96
C LEU A 591 -90.28 34.35 9.47
N HIS A 592 -91.18 33.76 10.27
CA HIS A 592 -90.97 33.57 11.70
C HIS A 592 -89.83 32.58 11.98
N SER A 593 -89.82 31.40 11.34
CA SER A 593 -88.71 30.45 11.46
C SER A 593 -87.37 31.05 11.05
N ALA A 594 -87.32 31.76 9.90
CA ALA A 594 -86.11 32.43 9.44
C ALA A 594 -85.61 33.51 10.42
N GLU A 595 -86.51 34.26 11.08
CA GLU A 595 -86.09 35.24 12.11
C GLU A 595 -85.60 34.57 13.40
N VAL A 596 -86.14 33.41 13.77
CA VAL A 596 -85.66 32.61 14.91
C VAL A 596 -84.26 32.04 14.60
N GLU A 597 -84.07 31.43 13.43
CA GLU A 597 -82.76 30.96 12.93
C GLU A 597 -81.74 32.11 12.88
N ARG A 598 -82.13 33.27 12.32
CA ARG A 598 -81.29 34.48 12.25
C ARG A 598 -80.90 35.00 13.64
N ARG A 599 -81.71 34.76 14.67
CA ARG A 599 -81.36 35.04 16.08
C ARG A 599 -80.41 33.98 16.66
N SER A 600 -80.63 32.69 16.44
CA SER A 600 -79.72 31.61 16.90
C SER A 600 -78.32 31.78 16.32
N LEU A 601 -78.22 31.93 14.99
CA LEU A 601 -76.96 32.12 14.26
C LEU A 601 -76.18 33.37 14.72
N ARG A 602 -76.87 34.41 15.22
CA ARG A 602 -76.23 35.59 15.83
C ARG A 602 -75.60 35.27 17.19
N VAL A 603 -76.25 34.45 18.02
CA VAL A 603 -75.71 33.99 19.31
C VAL A 603 -74.55 33.02 19.08
N GLU A 604 -74.68 32.11 18.12
CA GLU A 604 -73.61 31.18 17.72
C GLU A 604 -72.39 31.93 17.17
N LEU A 605 -72.56 32.90 16.27
CA LEU A 605 -71.47 33.78 15.81
C LEU A 605 -70.83 34.59 16.94
N ALA A 606 -71.60 35.06 17.92
CA ALA A 606 -71.06 35.75 19.08
C ALA A 606 -70.22 34.81 19.96
N ASN A 607 -70.65 33.55 20.13
CA ASN A 607 -69.92 32.53 20.88
C ASN A 607 -68.66 32.06 20.14
N GLN A 608 -68.74 31.80 18.83
CA GLN A 608 -67.59 31.46 17.99
C GLN A 608 -66.52 32.57 18.02
N LYS A 609 -66.92 33.86 17.90
CA LYS A 609 -65.98 34.98 18.01
C LYS A 609 -65.35 35.13 19.40
N ARG A 610 -66.01 34.69 20.47
CA ARG A 610 -65.42 34.60 21.82
C ARG A 610 -64.45 33.43 21.95
N GLY A 611 -64.75 32.28 21.32
CA GLY A 611 -63.86 31.12 21.24
C GLY A 611 -62.58 31.44 20.46
N GLN A 612 -62.71 31.96 19.24
CA GLN A 612 -61.59 32.34 18.37
C GLN A 612 -60.61 33.31 19.05
N ARG A 613 -61.09 34.32 19.79
CA ARG A 613 -60.22 35.23 20.54
C ARG A 613 -59.43 34.52 21.64
N ARG A 614 -60.08 33.63 22.42
CA ARG A 614 -59.40 32.82 23.45
C ARG A 614 -58.34 31.91 22.83
N GLU A 615 -58.66 31.29 21.69
CA GLU A 615 -57.67 30.48 20.95
C GLU A 615 -56.52 31.32 20.38
N GLU A 616 -56.77 32.52 19.84
CA GLU A 616 -55.69 33.41 19.40
C GLU A 616 -54.76 33.79 20.54
N ASP A 617 -55.32 34.17 21.70
CA ASP A 617 -54.51 34.58 22.85
C ASP A 617 -53.71 33.39 23.43
N SER A 618 -54.30 32.19 23.53
CA SER A 618 -53.58 30.96 23.92
C SER A 618 -52.54 30.52 22.89
N ARG A 619 -52.79 30.72 21.58
CA ARG A 619 -51.79 30.46 20.52
C ARG A 619 -50.63 31.46 20.59
N ARG A 620 -50.88 32.71 20.97
CA ARG A 620 -49.86 33.76 21.16
C ARG A 620 -48.98 33.50 22.38
N THR A 621 -49.54 33.08 23.53
CA THR A 621 -48.72 32.68 24.69
C THR A 621 -47.90 31.44 24.39
N ALA A 622 -48.50 30.39 23.81
CA ALA A 622 -47.78 29.17 23.45
C ALA A 622 -46.68 29.40 22.38
N ALA A 623 -46.89 30.34 21.45
CA ALA A 623 -45.86 30.75 20.49
C ALA A 623 -44.71 31.51 21.17
N SER A 624 -45.01 32.38 22.15
CA SER A 624 -44.00 33.05 22.97
C SER A 624 -43.17 32.06 23.78
N GLU A 625 -43.81 31.12 24.48
CA GLU A 625 -43.14 30.09 25.27
C GLU A 625 -42.22 29.21 24.41
N ARG A 626 -42.70 28.76 23.24
CA ARG A 626 -41.89 28.03 22.26
C ARG A 626 -40.70 28.84 21.75
N PHE A 627 -40.89 30.13 21.47
CA PHE A 627 -39.78 31.01 21.08
C PHE A 627 -38.72 31.12 22.19
N HIS A 628 -39.13 31.24 23.45
CA HIS A 628 -38.19 31.28 24.58
C HIS A 628 -37.48 29.93 24.81
N SER A 629 -38.15 28.79 24.60
CA SER A 629 -37.53 27.45 24.61
C SER A 629 -36.47 27.33 23.52
N VAL A 630 -36.83 27.62 22.26
CA VAL A 630 -35.90 27.59 21.13
C VAL A 630 -34.72 28.55 21.38
N CYS A 631 -34.94 29.74 21.93
CA CYS A 631 -33.86 30.65 22.31
C CYS A 631 -33.03 30.19 23.52
N ALA A 632 -33.50 29.28 24.36
CA ALA A 632 -32.68 28.62 25.38
C ALA A 632 -31.84 27.48 24.76
N GLU A 633 -32.48 26.60 23.99
CA GLU A 633 -31.86 25.50 23.25
C GLU A 633 -30.75 25.99 22.30
N LEU A 634 -30.95 27.12 21.61
CA LEU A 634 -29.91 27.73 20.74
C LEU A 634 -28.71 28.28 21.54
N ARG A 635 -28.92 28.74 22.78
CA ARG A 635 -27.81 29.19 23.65
C ARG A 635 -27.03 28.00 24.20
N GLU A 636 -27.69 26.90 24.52
CA GLU A 636 -27.01 25.65 24.90
C GLU A 636 -26.33 24.97 23.72
N ALA A 637 -26.94 24.97 22.53
CA ALA A 637 -26.29 24.47 21.31
C ALA A 637 -24.99 25.25 21.03
N LEU A 638 -25.04 26.58 21.14
CA LEU A 638 -23.87 27.43 20.98
C LEU A 638 -22.79 27.19 22.05
N SER A 639 -23.14 26.94 23.32
CA SER A 639 -22.14 26.63 24.35
C SER A 639 -21.52 25.25 24.17
N ARG A 640 -22.31 24.24 23.78
CA ARG A 640 -21.82 22.90 23.39
C ARG A 640 -20.90 22.98 22.17
N GLU A 641 -21.23 23.81 21.18
CA GLU A 641 -20.37 24.03 20.01
C GLU A 641 -19.06 24.73 20.37
N GLN A 642 -19.09 25.74 21.25
CA GLN A 642 -17.88 26.40 21.77
C GLN A 642 -16.98 25.42 22.55
N GLN A 643 -17.57 24.51 23.35
CA GLN A 643 -16.83 23.44 24.03
C GLN A 643 -16.21 22.46 23.02
N ALA A 644 -16.95 22.05 21.99
CA ALA A 644 -16.43 21.19 20.93
C ALA A 644 -15.30 21.88 20.14
N GLN A 645 -15.42 23.17 19.83
CA GLN A 645 -14.37 23.95 19.16
C GLN A 645 -13.11 24.07 20.03
N ALA A 646 -13.25 24.19 21.37
CA ALA A 646 -12.11 24.18 22.29
C ALA A 646 -11.42 22.82 22.33
N LEU A 647 -12.16 21.71 22.41
CA LEU A 647 -11.62 20.36 22.36
C LEU A 647 -10.93 20.04 21.02
N ILE A 648 -11.48 20.52 19.90
CA ILE A 648 -10.85 20.38 18.57
C ILE A 648 -9.54 21.19 18.52
N GLN A 649 -9.50 22.38 19.11
CA GLN A 649 -8.25 23.17 19.21
C GLN A 649 -7.21 22.44 20.06
N GLU A 650 -7.58 21.92 21.23
CA GLU A 650 -6.70 21.16 22.10
C GLU A 650 -6.16 19.89 21.42
N GLN A 651 -7.02 19.09 20.78
CA GLN A 651 -6.63 17.92 20.00
C GLN A 651 -5.71 18.31 18.81
N SER A 652 -5.97 19.43 18.14
CA SER A 652 -5.09 19.90 17.06
C SER A 652 -3.70 20.30 17.57
N LEU A 653 -3.63 20.82 18.80
CA LEU A 653 -2.39 21.19 19.48
C LEU A 653 -1.60 19.93 19.89
N GLN A 654 -2.29 18.95 20.49
CA GLN A 654 -1.71 17.64 20.83
C GLN A 654 -1.17 16.91 19.58
N LEU A 655 -1.95 16.89 18.49
CA LEU A 655 -1.51 16.31 17.21
C LEU A 655 -0.32 17.08 16.61
N HIS A 656 -0.23 18.40 16.81
CA HIS A 656 0.92 19.18 16.35
C HIS A 656 2.19 18.87 17.16
N THR A 657 2.09 18.73 18.49
CA THR A 657 3.19 18.30 19.36
C THR A 657 3.66 16.89 18.99
N LEU A 658 2.75 15.92 18.92
CA LEU A 658 3.05 14.54 18.52
C LEU A 658 3.72 14.48 17.13
N ARG A 659 3.29 15.32 16.19
CA ARG A 659 3.91 15.40 14.87
C ARG A 659 5.34 15.95 14.95
N GLN A 660 5.60 16.99 15.74
CA GLN A 660 6.96 17.49 15.97
C GLN A 660 7.86 16.45 16.65
N GLU A 661 7.32 15.57 17.48
CA GLU A 661 8.07 14.45 18.08
C GLU A 661 8.34 13.33 17.08
N VAL A 662 7.37 12.95 16.25
CA VAL A 662 7.58 12.02 15.13
C VAL A 662 8.61 12.57 14.14
N ASP A 663 8.55 13.86 13.79
CA ASP A 663 9.50 14.50 12.90
C ASP A 663 10.93 14.48 13.51
N LYS A 664 11.10 14.79 14.81
CA LYS A 664 12.38 14.63 15.54
C LYS A 664 12.89 13.19 15.54
N HIS A 665 12.03 12.22 15.87
CA HIS A 665 12.39 10.80 15.87
C HIS A 665 12.76 10.30 14.47
N SER A 666 12.10 10.81 13.41
CA SER A 666 12.46 10.48 12.03
C SER A 666 13.85 11.01 11.64
N ALA A 667 14.20 12.22 12.08
CA ALA A 667 15.53 12.80 11.86
C ALA A 667 16.61 11.96 12.58
N LEU A 668 16.41 11.66 13.87
CA LEU A 668 17.27 10.75 14.64
C LEU A 668 17.39 9.36 14.01
N GLN A 669 16.30 8.84 13.42
CA GLN A 669 16.32 7.56 12.70
C GLN A 669 17.13 7.66 11.39
N THR A 670 17.05 8.77 10.65
CA THR A 670 17.90 8.98 9.48
C THR A 670 19.37 9.15 9.84
N ASP A 671 19.70 9.88 10.92
CA ASP A 671 21.08 10.06 11.37
C ASP A 671 21.71 8.75 11.88
N THR A 672 20.95 7.93 12.62
CA THR A 672 21.40 6.58 13.03
C THR A 672 21.52 5.63 11.84
N GLN A 673 20.60 5.65 10.86
CA GLN A 673 20.78 4.91 9.61
C GLN A 673 22.00 5.37 8.82
N HIS A 674 22.30 6.67 8.78
CA HIS A 674 23.51 7.20 8.15
C HIS A 674 24.79 6.80 8.92
N ALA A 675 24.76 6.77 10.26
CA ALA A 675 25.87 6.27 11.08
C ALA A 675 26.14 4.78 10.81
N LEU A 676 25.09 3.94 10.82
CA LEU A 676 25.19 2.51 10.48
C LEU A 676 25.65 2.28 9.03
N SER A 677 25.25 3.16 8.10
CA SER A 677 25.74 3.13 6.71
C SER A 677 27.22 3.48 6.58
N ARG A 678 27.75 4.35 7.45
CA ARG A 678 29.20 4.64 7.52
C ARG A 678 29.97 3.46 8.15
N THR A 679 29.52 2.94 9.29
CA THR A 679 30.21 1.83 9.97
C THR A 679 30.23 0.55 9.13
N THR A 680 29.14 0.22 8.42
CA THR A 680 29.12 -0.92 7.48
C THR A 680 30.03 -0.70 6.26
N GLN A 681 30.18 0.52 5.76
CA GLN A 681 31.21 0.84 4.75
C GLN A 681 32.63 0.70 5.31
N GLU A 682 32.88 1.05 6.57
CA GLU A 682 34.20 0.90 7.20
C GLU A 682 34.54 -0.55 7.52
N VAL A 683 33.59 -1.34 8.03
CA VAL A 683 33.74 -2.79 8.23
C VAL A 683 34.04 -3.47 6.89
N SER A 684 33.28 -3.18 5.84
CA SER A 684 33.53 -3.77 4.51
C SER A 684 34.81 -3.25 3.82
N ARG A 685 35.36 -2.09 4.22
CA ARG A 685 36.74 -1.68 3.89
C ARG A 685 37.77 -2.51 4.67
N LYS A 686 37.60 -2.68 5.98
CA LYS A 686 38.49 -3.49 6.84
C LYS A 686 38.50 -4.96 6.44
N GLU A 687 37.37 -5.55 6.02
CA GLU A 687 37.35 -6.91 5.46
C GLU A 687 38.17 -7.03 4.15
N ARG A 688 38.25 -5.96 3.35
CA ARG A 688 39.02 -5.98 2.09
C ARG A 688 40.51 -5.91 2.37
N SER A 689 40.95 -5.06 3.31
CA SER A 689 42.35 -5.04 3.73
C SER A 689 42.75 -6.33 4.45
N LEU A 690 41.89 -6.90 5.31
CA LEU A 690 42.13 -8.22 5.92
C LEU A 690 42.23 -9.35 4.86
N ARG A 691 41.40 -9.35 3.82
CA ARG A 691 41.52 -10.31 2.70
C ARG A 691 42.78 -10.11 1.85
N ILE A 692 43.32 -8.89 1.78
CA ILE A 692 44.62 -8.61 1.12
C ILE A 692 45.77 -9.08 2.02
N LEU A 693 45.76 -8.74 3.30
CA LEU A 693 46.75 -9.19 4.29
C LEU A 693 46.80 -10.71 4.41
N GLY A 694 45.64 -11.39 4.42
CA GLY A 694 45.55 -12.85 4.43
C GLY A 694 46.19 -13.50 3.21
N LYS A 695 46.07 -12.88 2.02
CA LYS A 695 46.79 -13.33 0.82
C LYS A 695 48.30 -13.16 0.97
N HIS A 696 48.76 -12.01 1.45
CA HIS A 696 50.19 -11.79 1.71
C HIS A 696 50.75 -12.76 2.75
N LEU A 697 50.02 -13.03 3.84
CA LEU A 697 50.38 -14.05 4.83
C LEU A 697 50.49 -15.45 4.19
N SER A 698 49.51 -15.86 3.38
CA SER A 698 49.57 -17.17 2.71
C SER A 698 50.74 -17.29 1.73
N GLU A 699 51.10 -16.20 1.03
CA GLU A 699 52.24 -16.17 0.11
C GLU A 699 53.58 -16.16 0.88
N VAL A 700 53.70 -15.41 1.98
CA VAL A 700 54.88 -15.45 2.86
C VAL A 700 55.04 -16.83 3.49
N GLN A 701 53.95 -17.48 3.90
CA GLN A 701 53.97 -18.83 4.47
C GLN A 701 54.36 -19.90 3.43
N ARG A 702 53.89 -19.74 2.18
CA ARG A 702 54.34 -20.56 1.03
C ARG A 702 55.83 -20.34 0.71
N GLN A 703 56.31 -19.10 0.75
CA GLN A 703 57.72 -18.78 0.57
C GLN A 703 58.59 -19.35 1.69
N LYS A 704 58.12 -19.28 2.95
CA LYS A 704 58.78 -19.93 4.09
C LYS A 704 58.94 -21.43 3.87
N GLN A 705 57.86 -22.14 3.54
CA GLN A 705 57.91 -23.59 3.25
C GLN A 705 58.89 -23.90 2.11
N GLN A 706 58.91 -23.08 1.05
CA GLN A 706 59.83 -23.23 -0.08
C GLN A 706 61.31 -22.94 0.30
N VAL A 707 61.58 -22.22 1.38
CA VAL A 707 62.93 -22.05 1.96
C VAL A 707 63.27 -23.21 2.89
N GLU A 708 62.34 -23.68 3.72
CA GLU A 708 62.52 -24.85 4.58
C GLU A 708 62.84 -26.13 3.76
N GLU A 709 62.14 -26.36 2.65
CA GLU A 709 62.48 -27.45 1.71
C GLU A 709 63.89 -27.32 1.11
N LYS A 710 64.35 -26.09 0.83
CA LYS A 710 65.69 -25.86 0.25
C LYS A 710 66.78 -26.06 1.30
N LEU A 711 66.51 -25.67 2.55
CA LEU A 711 67.40 -25.91 3.67
C LEU A 711 67.56 -27.42 3.90
N GLN A 712 66.46 -28.17 3.95
CA GLN A 712 66.48 -29.62 4.11
C GLN A 712 67.29 -30.32 3.00
N ARG A 713 67.10 -29.94 1.73
CA ARG A 713 67.91 -30.49 0.61
C ARG A 713 69.39 -30.17 0.76
N ALA A 714 69.75 -28.95 1.19
CA ALA A 714 71.13 -28.58 1.45
C ALA A 714 71.74 -29.33 2.65
N GLU A 715 70.96 -29.59 3.70
CA GLU A 715 71.35 -30.41 4.86
C GLU A 715 71.54 -31.89 4.47
N GLU A 716 70.70 -32.43 3.58
CA GLU A 716 70.86 -33.76 2.99
C GLU A 716 72.12 -33.86 2.11
N GLU A 717 72.37 -32.87 1.25
CA GLU A 717 73.57 -32.78 0.41
C GLU A 717 74.85 -32.67 1.26
N LEU A 718 74.86 -31.83 2.29
CA LEU A 718 75.98 -31.71 3.23
C LEU A 718 76.18 -33.01 4.03
N SER A 719 75.10 -33.64 4.49
CA SER A 719 75.15 -34.94 5.18
C SER A 719 75.71 -36.05 4.28
N HIS A 720 75.36 -36.04 2.99
CA HIS A 720 75.89 -36.98 2.01
C HIS A 720 77.37 -36.72 1.72
N ALA A 721 77.78 -35.46 1.52
CA ALA A 721 79.17 -35.07 1.35
C ALA A 721 80.03 -35.44 2.57
N HIS A 722 79.51 -35.28 3.78
CA HIS A 722 80.20 -35.69 5.00
C HIS A 722 80.40 -37.22 5.08
N ARG A 723 79.37 -38.02 4.76
CA ARG A 723 79.51 -39.50 4.67
C ARG A 723 80.52 -39.92 3.60
N GLN A 724 80.59 -39.21 2.47
CA GLN A 724 81.62 -39.44 1.45
C GLN A 724 83.02 -39.11 1.98
N GLN A 725 83.17 -38.01 2.73
CA GLN A 725 84.42 -37.64 3.38
C GLN A 725 84.87 -38.70 4.41
N GLU A 726 83.95 -39.20 5.26
CA GLU A 726 84.23 -40.30 6.20
C GLU A 726 84.62 -41.60 5.49
N ALA A 727 83.97 -41.94 4.37
CA ALA A 727 84.31 -43.09 3.55
C ALA A 727 85.73 -42.97 2.97
N VAL A 728 86.10 -41.80 2.43
CA VAL A 728 87.47 -41.52 1.95
C VAL A 728 88.49 -41.60 3.08
N ILE A 729 88.22 -41.00 4.24
CA ILE A 729 89.08 -41.09 5.43
C ILE A 729 89.25 -42.55 5.87
N THR A 730 88.20 -43.36 5.78
CA THR A 730 88.24 -44.79 6.11
C THR A 730 89.07 -45.58 5.10
N CYS A 731 88.91 -45.34 3.79
CA CYS A 731 89.73 -45.93 2.75
C CYS A 731 91.22 -45.56 2.90
N VAL A 732 91.54 -44.30 3.21
CA VAL A 732 92.92 -43.86 3.48
C VAL A 732 93.49 -44.58 4.70
N LYS A 733 92.75 -44.66 5.81
CA LYS A 733 93.15 -45.41 7.02
C LYS A 733 93.27 -46.94 6.79
N VAL A 734 92.64 -47.50 5.76
CA VAL A 734 92.83 -48.91 5.36
C VAL A 734 94.07 -49.05 4.48
N ALA A 735 94.28 -48.15 3.52
CA ALA A 735 95.49 -48.11 2.71
C ALA A 735 96.76 -47.92 3.57
N GLU A 736 96.72 -47.02 4.55
CA GLU A 736 97.78 -46.76 5.52
C GLU A 736 98.13 -48.00 6.37
N ARG A 737 97.11 -48.73 6.85
CA ARG A 737 97.31 -50.02 7.55
C ARG A 737 97.91 -51.08 6.63
N ASN A 738 97.44 -51.17 5.38
CA ASN A 738 98.00 -52.10 4.41
C ASN A 738 99.46 -51.74 4.07
N CYS A 739 99.79 -50.45 3.92
CA CYS A 739 101.16 -50.00 3.69
C CYS A 739 102.08 -50.27 4.89
N THR A 740 101.62 -50.04 6.13
CA THR A 740 102.41 -50.38 7.32
C THR A 740 102.55 -51.89 7.52
N GLN A 741 101.54 -52.70 7.15
CA GLN A 741 101.64 -54.16 7.15
C GLN A 741 102.57 -54.70 6.05
N VAL A 742 102.58 -54.11 4.85
CA VAL A 742 103.58 -54.41 3.82
C VAL A 742 104.98 -54.00 4.30
N HIS A 743 105.12 -52.85 4.95
CA HIS A 743 106.40 -52.39 5.49
C HIS A 743 106.93 -53.36 6.58
N THR A 744 106.11 -53.77 7.54
CA THR A 744 106.53 -54.78 8.54
C THR A 744 106.82 -56.13 7.91
N HIS A 745 106.06 -56.58 6.90
CA HIS A 745 106.43 -57.79 6.15
C HIS A 745 107.79 -57.65 5.44
N THR A 746 108.09 -56.53 4.79
CA THR A 746 109.43 -56.29 4.21
C THR A 746 110.53 -56.25 5.29
N HIS A 747 110.25 -55.68 6.47
CA HIS A 747 111.21 -55.63 7.58
C HIS A 747 111.45 -57.00 8.23
N THR A 748 110.45 -57.88 8.29
CA THR A 748 110.65 -59.28 8.70
C THR A 748 111.41 -60.07 7.63
N HIS A 749 111.19 -59.78 6.34
CA HIS A 749 111.87 -60.49 5.25
C HIS A 749 113.34 -60.06 5.07
N THR A 750 113.72 -58.85 5.50
CA THR A 750 115.13 -58.44 5.61
C THR A 750 115.79 -59.02 6.86
N HIS A 751 115.08 -59.10 8.00
CA HIS A 751 115.62 -59.73 9.22
C HIS A 751 115.85 -61.25 9.11
N THR A 752 115.03 -61.97 8.33
CA THR A 752 115.29 -63.40 8.05
C THR A 752 116.47 -63.62 7.10
N HIS A 753 116.76 -62.66 6.20
CA HIS A 753 117.92 -62.72 5.33
C HIS A 753 119.24 -62.27 5.98
N THR A 754 119.22 -61.44 7.03
CA THR A 754 120.45 -61.04 7.75
C THR A 754 120.94 -62.07 8.76
N HIS A 755 120.07 -62.95 9.28
CA HIS A 755 120.46 -64.01 10.22
C HIS A 755 120.91 -65.34 9.59
N THR A 756 121.02 -65.41 8.27
CA THR A 756 121.49 -66.61 7.53
C THR A 756 122.87 -66.46 6.88
N HIS A 757 123.57 -65.34 7.08
CA HIS A 757 124.86 -65.05 6.42
C HIS A 757 125.98 -64.47 7.31
N THR A 758 126.10 -64.94 8.56
CA THR A 758 127.31 -64.73 9.38
C THR A 758 127.61 -65.95 10.25
N HIS A 759 128.46 -66.86 9.77
CA HIS A 759 128.98 -67.98 10.58
C HIS A 759 130.42 -68.40 10.17
N THR A 760 131.30 -67.42 10.00
CA THR A 760 132.77 -67.53 9.90
C THR A 760 133.38 -66.24 10.42
#